data_AF-A0A844XDB5-F1
#
_entry.id   AF-A0A844XDB5-F1
#
_cell.length_a   1.000
_cell.length_b   1.000
_cell.length_c   1.000
_cell.angle_alpha   90.00
_cell.angle_beta   90.00
_cell.angle_gamma   90.00
#
_symmetry.space_group_name_H-M   'P 1'
#
loop_
_entity.id
_entity.type
_entity.pdbx_description
1 polymer ?
#
loop_
_entity_poly.entity_id
_entity_poly.type
_entity_poly.pdbx_seq_one_letter_code
_entity_poly.pdbx_strand_id
1 'polypeptide(L)'
;MQSDSGDHGMRVGSAFKLAILLACSTACTTVSSEPTAANDHGAAHSMPDGDWQTIHRDLASTRYSPLTEVNRDNVGNLTQAWAYPFRAFNSAVPVVIDGVMYFTAQNRIIALDGATGAEVWVHEHDFPTPTQPGPPPSFSGRGLAYWPGDETHAPRLIVTAAQSLMAFDPATGEPVTSFGDGGVVAVDPGHRGTPTITGNVAIIGADSLENPQGPEGNPRGFDVITGAKLWEFDTTPDEGQPFHETWGGGAEGRGGTNMWGFAATVDESTGTAYLPIAGPAHNYYGGDRPGNNVFGNSVVAVDAKTGEYKWHFQTVHHDIWDIDMSHAGPLLPVQTADGEIMALANVGKSSLFYVLGAQDGDPVHPIEERRVPPGDVPGEYYSPTQPFPVITPPLSRMEMNYQDIVGPEDTSAAHAEACYAMWDKAGGFVNMGPFTPFMYHEQGEPPHSTIQLPGGIGGVNWGGPAADPTTGMVYVNALDTSLVGWVEKVEGDEPYSFDTLAGGPLPEYDRASVDGKGPFFTFSAPLSGEYDDNGRPVGPSLPCYKPPWARLTAVNANTGEIAWAVPLGQYDELPEGRRVLGNAGSAGPSVTAGGLVFIGATNDRRFRAFDADSGEQLWEAQLQGNANANPFTYRGSDGRQYVAINAGGQIVSFALEQ
;
A
#
# COMPACT_ATOMS: atom_id res chain seq x y z
N MET A 1 70.03 15.69 -34.82
CA MET A 1 70.18 15.46 -33.37
C MET A 1 69.30 14.25 -33.07
N GLN A 2 69.84 13.01 -33.14
CA GLN A 2 70.37 12.25 -31.98
C GLN A 2 69.33 12.15 -30.86
N SER A 3 68.86 11.00 -30.37
CA SER A 3 69.21 9.56 -30.50
C SER A 3 68.06 8.76 -29.84
N ASP A 4 67.53 7.67 -30.42
CA ASP A 4 67.78 6.24 -30.07
C ASP A 4 67.76 5.91 -28.56
N SER A 5 67.24 4.80 -28.02
CA SER A 5 66.75 3.46 -28.44
C SER A 5 66.35 2.74 -27.11
N GLY A 6 65.67 1.60 -26.98
CA GLY A 6 65.21 0.56 -27.89
C GLY A 6 64.47 -0.55 -27.10
N ASP A 7 63.47 -1.14 -27.77
CA ASP A 7 63.27 -2.56 -28.12
C ASP A 7 63.53 -3.76 -27.16
N HIS A 8 62.80 -4.85 -27.48
CA HIS A 8 62.83 -6.27 -27.07
C HIS A 8 61.60 -6.69 -26.23
N GLY A 9 60.80 -7.71 -26.56
CA GLY A 9 60.94 -8.78 -27.55
C GLY A 9 60.34 -10.08 -27.01
N MET A 10 59.12 -10.40 -27.43
CA MET A 10 58.57 -11.72 -27.81
C MET A 10 59.22 -13.02 -27.23
N ARG A 11 58.43 -13.91 -26.59
CA ARG A 11 58.06 -15.27 -27.08
C ARG A 11 57.56 -16.26 -26.01
N VAL A 12 56.65 -17.10 -26.52
CA VAL A 12 56.03 -18.34 -26.01
C VAL A 12 57.06 -19.44 -25.71
N GLY A 13 56.79 -20.32 -24.72
CA GLY A 13 57.53 -21.59 -24.59
C GLY A 13 57.15 -22.48 -23.39
N SER A 14 56.78 -23.72 -23.71
CA SER A 14 56.26 -24.83 -22.90
C SER A 14 57.10 -25.36 -21.71
N ALA A 15 56.36 -25.89 -20.73
CA ALA A 15 56.52 -27.15 -19.97
C ALA A 15 57.92 -27.67 -19.56
N PHE A 16 58.09 -27.97 -18.26
CA PHE A 16 58.93 -29.08 -17.79
C PHE A 16 58.39 -29.72 -16.50
N LYS A 17 58.28 -31.05 -16.52
CA LYS A 17 58.01 -31.96 -15.39
C LYS A 17 59.33 -32.46 -14.77
N LEU A 18 59.39 -32.59 -13.44
CA LEU A 18 60.07 -33.66 -12.66
C LEU A 18 59.87 -33.35 -11.15
N ALA A 19 59.06 -34.07 -10.35
CA ALA A 19 59.33 -35.37 -9.68
C ALA A 19 60.67 -35.35 -8.91
N ILE A 20 60.72 -35.53 -7.56
CA ILE A 20 60.70 -36.85 -6.91
C ILE A 20 60.77 -36.80 -5.34
N LEU A 21 60.06 -37.75 -4.71
CA LEU A 21 60.17 -38.47 -3.41
C LEU A 21 59.93 -37.86 -2.00
N LEU A 22 58.84 -38.39 -1.40
CA LEU A 22 58.69 -39.15 -0.13
C LEU A 22 59.11 -38.54 1.22
N ALA A 23 58.11 -38.37 2.11
CA ALA A 23 58.02 -39.16 3.35
C ALA A 23 56.57 -39.28 3.83
N CYS A 24 56.14 -40.51 4.06
CA CYS A 24 54.86 -40.92 4.61
C CYS A 24 54.83 -40.74 6.13
N SER A 25 53.79 -40.12 6.68
CA SER A 25 53.20 -40.57 7.94
C SER A 25 51.70 -40.26 7.98
N THR A 26 50.97 -41.31 8.29
CA THR A 26 49.53 -41.45 8.36
C THR A 26 48.90 -40.61 9.47
N ALA A 27 47.94 -39.76 9.09
CA ALA A 27 46.79 -39.41 9.92
C ALA A 27 45.56 -39.30 9.00
N CYS A 28 44.77 -40.37 8.92
CA CYS A 28 43.41 -40.28 8.40
C CYS A 28 42.56 -39.51 9.42
N THR A 29 42.44 -38.20 9.25
CA THR A 29 41.29 -37.48 9.78
C THR A 29 40.19 -37.59 8.73
N THR A 30 39.19 -38.41 9.01
CA THR A 30 37.87 -38.28 8.40
C THR A 30 37.38 -36.86 8.69
N VAL A 31 37.42 -35.98 7.70
CA VAL A 31 36.64 -34.75 7.75
C VAL A 31 35.20 -35.20 7.63
N SER A 32 34.51 -35.34 8.77
CA SER A 32 33.06 -35.35 8.78
C SER A 32 32.63 -34.01 8.19
N SER A 33 31.88 -34.03 7.10
CA SER A 33 31.01 -32.93 6.76
C SER A 33 30.07 -32.73 7.96
N GLU A 34 30.39 -31.77 8.81
CA GLU A 34 29.41 -31.29 9.78
C GLU A 34 28.21 -30.79 8.96
N PRO A 35 26.97 -31.13 9.35
CA PRO A 35 25.80 -30.47 8.79
C PRO A 35 26.01 -28.98 9.02
N THR A 36 25.80 -28.17 7.99
CA THR A 36 25.55 -26.73 8.15
C THR A 36 24.68 -26.56 9.38
N ALA A 37 25.24 -25.93 10.41
CA ALA A 37 24.57 -25.70 11.67
C ALA A 37 23.22 -25.06 11.36
N ALA A 38 22.14 -25.76 11.70
CA ALA A 38 20.82 -25.19 11.73
C ALA A 38 20.91 -23.91 12.58
N ASN A 39 20.43 -22.81 12.01
CA ASN A 39 20.27 -21.54 12.70
C ASN A 39 19.53 -21.76 14.02
N ASP A 40 20.27 -21.81 15.12
CA ASP A 40 19.71 -21.83 16.47
C ASP A 40 19.38 -20.37 16.86
N HIS A 41 18.43 -19.78 16.12
CA HIS A 41 17.70 -18.61 16.59
C HIS A 41 16.71 -19.12 17.62
N GLY A 42 16.87 -18.68 18.88
CA GLY A 42 15.93 -18.98 19.96
C GLY A 42 14.50 -18.81 19.46
N ALA A 43 13.74 -19.91 19.52
CA ALA A 43 12.36 -20.09 19.08
C ALA A 43 11.73 -18.82 18.48
N ALA A 44 11.87 -18.61 17.17
CA ALA A 44 10.98 -17.70 16.46
C ALA A 44 9.56 -18.14 16.80
N HIS A 45 8.81 -17.26 17.46
CA HIS A 45 7.45 -17.56 17.91
C HIS A 45 6.63 -17.81 16.64
N SER A 46 6.36 -19.07 16.30
CA SER A 46 5.55 -19.39 15.13
C SER A 46 4.14 -18.90 15.41
N MET A 47 3.66 -17.92 14.63
CA MET A 47 2.28 -17.44 14.72
C MET A 47 1.31 -18.63 14.54
N PRO A 48 0.38 -18.87 15.47
CA PRO A 48 -0.61 -19.92 15.34
C PRO A 48 -1.43 -19.78 14.04
N ASP A 49 -1.76 -20.91 13.41
CA ASP A 49 -2.52 -20.95 12.15
C ASP A 49 -3.86 -20.19 12.21
N GLY A 50 -4.51 -20.21 13.38
CA GLY A 50 -5.80 -19.59 13.64
C GLY A 50 -5.73 -18.11 14.03
N ASP A 51 -4.54 -17.56 14.25
CA ASP A 51 -4.37 -16.17 14.65
C ASP A 51 -4.26 -15.24 13.44
N TRP A 52 -4.61 -13.97 13.68
CA TRP A 52 -4.41 -12.87 12.77
C TRP A 52 -3.71 -11.73 13.53
N GLN A 53 -2.37 -11.77 13.58
CA GLN A 53 -1.61 -10.97 14.56
C GLN A 53 -1.25 -9.56 14.08
N THR A 54 -1.32 -9.31 12.77
CA THR A 54 -1.11 -7.98 12.16
C THR A 54 -2.29 -7.61 11.26
N ILE A 55 -2.37 -6.36 10.80
CA ILE A 55 -3.37 -5.96 9.79
C ILE A 55 -3.21 -6.70 8.45
N HIS A 56 -2.06 -7.35 8.23
CA HIS A 56 -1.77 -8.19 7.08
C HIS A 56 -1.67 -9.69 7.45
N ARG A 57 -2.18 -10.08 8.63
CA ARG A 57 -1.99 -11.37 9.31
C ARG A 57 -0.57 -11.58 9.83
N ASP A 58 0.41 -11.56 8.94
CA ASP A 58 1.83 -11.81 9.20
C ASP A 58 2.71 -10.60 8.83
N LEU A 59 3.98 -10.67 9.22
CA LEU A 59 4.98 -9.64 8.94
C LEU A 59 5.48 -9.67 7.48
N ALA A 60 5.36 -10.80 6.81
CA ALA A 60 5.60 -10.93 5.37
C ALA A 60 4.48 -10.31 4.52
N SER A 61 3.46 -9.71 5.16
CA SER A 61 2.33 -9.04 4.53
C SER A 61 1.53 -9.91 3.55
N THR A 62 1.55 -11.24 3.69
CA THR A 62 0.95 -12.15 2.71
C THR A 62 -0.57 -12.14 2.74
N ARG A 63 -1.18 -11.90 3.91
CA ARG A 63 -2.61 -12.14 4.17
C ARG A 63 -3.07 -13.53 3.78
N TYR A 64 -2.17 -14.50 3.83
CA TYR A 64 -2.47 -15.91 3.61
C TYR A 64 -2.82 -16.59 4.92
N SER A 65 -4.00 -17.19 5.01
CA SER A 65 -4.37 -18.06 6.13
C SER A 65 -4.20 -19.54 5.76
N PRO A 66 -3.52 -20.34 6.60
CA PRO A 66 -3.40 -21.79 6.40
C PRO A 66 -4.69 -22.56 6.72
N LEU A 67 -5.76 -21.87 7.17
CA LEU A 67 -7.04 -22.52 7.50
C LEU A 67 -7.76 -23.02 6.24
N THR A 68 -8.32 -24.25 6.35
CA THR A 68 -8.94 -25.00 5.24
C THR A 68 -10.38 -25.44 5.52
N GLU A 69 -10.93 -25.11 6.69
CA GLU A 69 -12.29 -25.53 7.08
C GLU A 69 -13.33 -24.91 6.14
N VAL A 70 -13.16 -23.63 5.81
CA VAL A 70 -13.87 -22.95 4.71
C VAL A 70 -13.06 -23.11 3.43
N ASN A 71 -13.66 -23.73 2.41
CA ASN A 71 -13.01 -24.07 1.15
C ASN A 71 -14.02 -24.05 -0.02
N ARG A 72 -13.52 -24.32 -1.24
CA ARG A 72 -14.30 -24.29 -2.49
C ARG A 72 -15.61 -25.08 -2.44
N ASP A 73 -15.63 -26.21 -1.75
CA ASP A 73 -16.78 -27.12 -1.74
C ASP A 73 -17.90 -26.64 -0.81
N ASN A 74 -17.60 -25.79 0.17
CA ASN A 74 -18.53 -25.42 1.23
C ASN A 74 -18.72 -23.92 1.45
N VAL A 75 -17.93 -23.05 0.80
CA VAL A 75 -18.01 -21.58 0.96
C VAL A 75 -19.41 -21.02 0.67
N GLY A 76 -20.14 -21.65 -0.26
CA GLY A 76 -21.54 -21.29 -0.56
C GLY A 76 -22.52 -21.43 0.62
N ASN A 77 -22.13 -22.14 1.68
CA ASN A 77 -22.93 -22.37 2.88
C ASN A 77 -22.55 -21.44 4.06
N LEU A 78 -21.65 -20.47 3.85
CA LEU A 78 -21.34 -19.47 4.87
C LEU A 78 -22.58 -18.64 5.22
N THR A 79 -22.88 -18.54 6.51
CA THR A 79 -23.93 -17.67 7.05
C THR A 79 -23.33 -16.66 8.04
N GLN A 80 -24.01 -15.53 8.24
CA GLN A 80 -23.58 -14.53 9.21
C GLN A 80 -23.66 -15.14 10.62
N ALA A 81 -22.52 -15.33 11.27
CA ALA A 81 -22.44 -15.87 12.62
C ALA A 81 -22.81 -14.80 13.66
N TRP A 82 -22.26 -13.59 13.51
CA TRP A 82 -22.54 -12.46 14.39
C TRP A 82 -22.16 -11.14 13.70
N ALA A 83 -22.62 -10.03 14.26
CA ALA A 83 -22.21 -8.70 13.86
C ALA A 83 -22.14 -7.76 15.07
N TYR A 84 -21.12 -6.91 15.11
CA TYR A 84 -20.88 -5.95 16.19
C TYR A 84 -20.87 -4.52 15.66
N PRO A 85 -21.93 -3.72 15.91
CA PRO A 85 -21.97 -2.31 15.50
C PRO A 85 -21.14 -1.44 16.46
N PHE A 86 -20.45 -0.44 15.92
CA PHE A 86 -19.68 0.51 16.71
C PHE A 86 -19.85 1.94 16.22
N ARG A 87 -19.59 2.91 17.11
CA ARG A 87 -19.84 4.34 16.87
C ARG A 87 -18.68 5.02 16.15
N ALA A 88 -18.31 4.52 14.97
CA ALA A 88 -17.27 5.12 14.14
C ALA A 88 -17.45 4.68 12.68
N PHE A 89 -16.99 5.49 11.73
CA PHE A 89 -16.74 5.02 10.37
C PHE A 89 -15.22 4.93 10.22
N ASN A 90 -14.70 3.71 10.09
CA ASN A 90 -13.27 3.47 9.92
C ASN A 90 -13.02 2.22 9.07
N SER A 91 -11.75 1.95 8.76
CA SER A 91 -11.31 0.81 7.97
C SER A 91 -10.37 -0.10 8.76
N ALA A 92 -10.56 -0.13 10.09
CA ALA A 92 -9.71 -0.89 10.98
C ALA A 92 -9.77 -2.38 10.66
N VAL A 93 -8.60 -3.01 10.52
CA VAL A 93 -8.47 -4.47 10.43
C VAL A 93 -8.14 -4.98 11.84
N PRO A 94 -9.04 -5.73 12.48
CA PRO A 94 -8.78 -6.29 13.81
C PRO A 94 -7.60 -7.26 13.81
N VAL A 95 -6.93 -7.36 14.96
CA VAL A 95 -6.06 -8.50 15.26
C VAL A 95 -6.84 -9.52 16.07
N VAL A 96 -6.60 -10.81 15.86
CA VAL A 96 -7.24 -11.89 16.60
C VAL A 96 -6.18 -12.82 17.17
N ILE A 97 -6.12 -12.90 18.50
CA ILE A 97 -5.13 -13.67 19.26
C ILE A 97 -5.88 -14.64 20.14
N ASP A 98 -5.63 -15.94 20.01
CA ASP A 98 -6.27 -16.98 20.82
C ASP A 98 -7.81 -16.85 20.89
N GLY A 99 -8.42 -16.50 19.75
CA GLY A 99 -9.87 -16.33 19.63
C GLY A 99 -10.44 -15.03 20.20
N VAL A 100 -9.62 -14.10 20.72
CA VAL A 100 -10.04 -12.76 21.14
C VAL A 100 -9.67 -11.73 20.07
N MET A 101 -10.65 -10.94 19.64
CA MET A 101 -10.51 -9.93 18.59
C MET A 101 -10.33 -8.54 19.19
N TYR A 102 -9.31 -7.80 18.74
CA TYR A 102 -8.98 -6.46 19.21
C TYR A 102 -8.98 -5.44 18.06
N PHE A 103 -9.65 -4.31 18.25
CA PHE A 103 -9.64 -3.22 17.27
C PHE A 103 -9.98 -1.87 17.90
N THR A 104 -9.72 -0.81 17.13
CA THR A 104 -9.98 0.58 17.52
C THR A 104 -11.26 1.12 16.89
N ALA A 105 -11.96 2.00 17.60
CA ALA A 105 -13.13 2.72 17.11
C ALA A 105 -13.23 4.11 17.77
N GLN A 106 -12.76 5.15 17.07
CA GLN A 106 -12.61 6.52 17.58
C GLN A 106 -11.77 6.55 18.87
N ASN A 107 -12.38 6.83 20.02
CA ASN A 107 -11.73 6.90 21.31
C ASN A 107 -11.76 5.59 22.11
N ARG A 108 -12.09 4.48 21.43
CA ARG A 108 -12.22 3.17 22.05
C ARG A 108 -11.25 2.15 21.51
N ILE A 109 -10.77 1.28 22.40
CA ILE A 109 -10.18 -0.02 22.07
C ILE A 109 -11.17 -1.07 22.55
N ILE A 110 -11.52 -2.00 21.67
CA ILE A 110 -12.59 -2.97 21.90
C ILE A 110 -11.99 -4.37 21.78
N ALA A 111 -12.23 -5.20 22.79
CA ALA A 111 -11.94 -6.63 22.76
C ALA A 111 -13.24 -7.42 22.70
N LEU A 112 -13.37 -8.31 21.72
CA LEU A 112 -14.52 -9.19 21.52
C LEU A 112 -14.10 -10.66 21.60
N ASP A 113 -14.96 -11.51 22.12
CA ASP A 113 -14.86 -12.95 21.87
C ASP A 113 -15.13 -13.19 20.37
N GLY A 114 -14.16 -13.75 19.66
CA GLY A 114 -14.21 -13.90 18.21
C GLY A 114 -15.27 -14.90 17.72
N ALA A 115 -15.73 -15.82 18.57
CA ALA A 115 -16.76 -16.79 18.19
C ALA A 115 -18.18 -16.22 18.29
N THR A 116 -18.40 -15.28 19.23
CA THR A 116 -19.73 -14.78 19.60
C THR A 116 -19.95 -13.29 19.31
N GLY A 117 -18.88 -12.51 19.15
CA GLY A 117 -18.94 -11.04 19.04
C GLY A 117 -19.27 -10.33 20.34
N ALA A 118 -19.28 -11.04 21.48
CA ALA A 118 -19.55 -10.46 22.79
C ALA A 118 -18.34 -9.65 23.29
N GLU A 119 -18.58 -8.48 23.89
CA GLU A 119 -17.53 -7.67 24.49
C GLU A 119 -16.87 -8.42 25.66
N VAL A 120 -15.55 -8.57 25.58
CA VAL A 120 -14.70 -9.02 26.69
C VAL A 120 -14.38 -7.82 27.58
N TRP A 121 -13.90 -6.73 26.97
CA TRP A 121 -13.70 -5.43 27.60
C TRP A 121 -13.73 -4.32 26.54
N VAL A 122 -13.98 -3.09 27.00
CA VAL A 122 -13.89 -1.88 26.19
C VAL A 122 -13.12 -0.83 26.99
N HIS A 123 -12.03 -0.32 26.42
CA HIS A 123 -11.31 0.83 26.96
C HIS A 123 -11.84 2.09 26.28
N GLU A 124 -12.29 3.07 27.05
CA GLU A 124 -12.62 4.42 26.59
C GLU A 124 -11.53 5.38 27.04
N HIS A 125 -10.88 6.05 26.08
CA HIS A 125 -9.85 7.03 26.34
C HIS A 125 -10.43 8.45 26.30
N ASP A 126 -10.10 9.27 27.29
CA ASP A 126 -10.48 10.68 27.36
C ASP A 126 -9.39 11.53 26.72
N PHE A 127 -9.57 11.85 25.42
CA PHE A 127 -8.65 12.71 24.71
C PHE A 127 -8.79 14.17 25.15
N PRO A 128 -7.68 14.91 25.33
CA PRO A 128 -7.74 16.34 25.61
C PRO A 128 -8.55 17.08 24.54
N THR A 129 -9.38 18.04 24.97
CA THR A 129 -10.10 18.92 24.04
C THR A 129 -9.09 19.67 23.16
N PRO A 130 -9.18 19.55 21.81
CA PRO A 130 -8.25 20.22 20.93
C PRO A 130 -8.38 21.74 21.06
N THR A 131 -7.23 22.43 21.03
CA THR A 131 -7.15 23.90 21.11
C THR A 131 -7.32 24.58 19.75
N GLN A 132 -7.33 23.80 18.67
CA GLN A 132 -7.51 24.25 17.29
C GLN A 132 -8.75 23.59 16.65
N PRO A 133 -9.39 24.24 15.67
CA PRO A 133 -10.46 23.62 14.89
C PRO A 133 -9.95 22.37 14.16
N GLY A 134 -10.70 21.27 14.25
CA GLY A 134 -10.34 20.01 13.60
C GLY A 134 -11.17 18.84 14.14
N PRO A 135 -11.04 17.64 13.54
CA PRO A 135 -11.63 16.44 14.11
C PRO A 135 -11.04 16.17 15.51
N PRO A 136 -11.82 15.64 16.45
CA PRO A 136 -11.31 15.30 17.77
C PRO A 136 -10.18 14.27 17.67
N PRO A 137 -9.20 14.30 18.59
CA PRO A 137 -8.19 13.25 18.65
C PRO A 137 -8.85 11.87 18.81
N SER A 138 -8.27 10.87 18.19
CA SER A 138 -8.77 9.50 18.21
C SER A 138 -7.60 8.52 18.10
N PHE A 139 -7.85 7.27 18.49
CA PHE A 139 -6.98 6.18 18.09
C PHE A 139 -7.00 6.02 16.57
N SER A 140 -5.93 5.44 16.04
CA SER A 140 -5.82 5.06 14.63
C SER A 140 -7.11 4.41 14.12
N GLY A 141 -7.65 4.94 13.03
CA GLY A 141 -8.79 4.35 12.33
C GLY A 141 -8.43 3.11 11.50
N ARG A 142 -7.15 2.71 11.48
CA ARG A 142 -6.61 1.61 10.67
C ARG A 142 -6.40 0.33 11.47
N GLY A 143 -6.31 0.43 12.79
CA GLY A 143 -6.18 -0.70 13.69
C GLY A 143 -5.17 -0.43 14.81
N LEU A 144 -4.68 -1.51 15.38
CA LEU A 144 -3.65 -1.53 16.41
C LEU A 144 -2.70 -2.70 16.14
N ALA A 145 -1.60 -2.73 16.87
CA ALA A 145 -0.62 -3.80 16.77
C ALA A 145 -0.56 -4.64 18.04
N TYR A 146 -0.15 -5.90 17.91
CA TYR A 146 0.05 -6.82 19.02
C TYR A 146 1.55 -7.13 19.16
N TRP A 147 2.04 -7.09 20.40
CA TRP A 147 3.34 -7.61 20.79
C TRP A 147 3.14 -8.77 21.76
N PRO A 148 3.68 -9.98 21.48
CA PRO A 148 3.42 -11.18 22.27
C PRO A 148 4.07 -11.19 23.66
N GLY A 149 4.94 -10.23 23.97
CA GLY A 149 5.72 -10.27 25.20
C GLY A 149 7.07 -10.95 25.02
N ASP A 150 7.83 -11.02 26.11
CA ASP A 150 9.08 -11.77 26.21
C ASP A 150 9.12 -12.53 27.55
N GLU A 151 10.26 -13.14 27.90
CA GLU A 151 10.43 -13.90 29.14
C GLU A 151 10.12 -13.10 30.42
N THR A 152 10.19 -11.77 30.36
CA THR A 152 10.12 -10.87 31.51
C THR A 152 8.99 -9.85 31.45
N HIS A 153 8.36 -9.69 30.28
CA HIS A 153 7.32 -8.69 30.03
C HIS A 153 6.07 -9.33 29.44
N ALA A 154 4.91 -8.92 29.96
CA ALA A 154 3.61 -9.36 29.47
C ALA A 154 3.32 -8.82 28.05
N PRO A 155 2.42 -9.48 27.29
CA PRO A 155 1.96 -9.02 25.98
C PRO A 155 1.37 -7.60 26.01
N ARG A 156 1.38 -6.92 24.87
CA ARG A 156 0.88 -5.54 24.74
C ARG A 156 0.10 -5.33 23.45
N LEU A 157 -0.94 -4.50 23.52
CA LEU A 157 -1.52 -3.82 22.36
C LEU A 157 -0.82 -2.47 22.23
N ILE A 158 -0.29 -2.16 21.06
CA ILE A 158 0.37 -0.88 20.76
C ILE A 158 -0.47 -0.14 19.72
N VAL A 159 -0.80 1.11 19.97
CA VAL A 159 -1.70 1.91 19.13
C VAL A 159 -1.21 3.34 19.00
N THR A 160 -1.33 3.92 17.80
CA THR A 160 -1.12 5.35 17.61
C THR A 160 -2.40 6.13 17.86
N ALA A 161 -2.26 7.32 18.43
CA ALA A 161 -3.36 8.24 18.68
C ALA A 161 -2.89 9.68 18.41
N ALA A 162 -3.20 10.18 17.22
CA ALA A 162 -2.71 11.47 16.72
C ALA A 162 -1.17 11.61 16.85
N GLN A 163 -0.69 12.43 17.79
CA GLN A 163 0.73 12.69 18.06
C GLN A 163 1.28 11.85 19.22
N SER A 164 0.79 10.62 19.36
CA SER A 164 1.26 9.73 20.42
C SER A 164 1.22 8.26 20.04
N LEU A 165 2.05 7.48 20.73
CA LEU A 165 2.06 6.03 20.76
C LEU A 165 1.72 5.59 22.18
N MET A 166 0.81 4.62 22.33
CA MET A 166 0.32 4.15 23.61
C MET A 166 0.36 2.62 23.67
N ALA A 167 0.49 2.07 24.88
CA ALA A 167 0.52 0.64 25.13
C ALA A 167 -0.56 0.22 26.14
N PHE A 168 -1.24 -0.88 25.87
CA PHE A 168 -2.33 -1.42 26.68
C PHE A 168 -2.14 -2.92 26.94
N ASP A 169 -2.59 -3.39 28.09
CA ASP A 169 -2.63 -4.82 28.41
C ASP A 169 -3.80 -5.50 27.66
N PRO A 170 -3.58 -6.54 26.85
CA PRO A 170 -4.64 -7.18 26.06
C PRO A 170 -5.66 -7.96 26.89
N ALA A 171 -5.34 -8.36 28.11
CA ALA A 171 -6.26 -9.09 28.97
C ALA A 171 -7.26 -8.16 29.68
N THR A 172 -6.85 -6.92 29.96
CA THR A 172 -7.62 -5.98 30.79
C THR A 172 -8.05 -4.71 30.08
N GLY A 173 -7.37 -4.32 29.00
CA GLY A 173 -7.55 -3.02 28.34
C GLY A 173 -6.96 -1.84 29.11
N GLU A 174 -6.19 -2.08 30.18
CA GLU A 174 -5.59 -1.02 30.99
C GLU A 174 -4.27 -0.52 30.39
N PRO A 175 -3.95 0.79 30.50
CA PRO A 175 -2.68 1.33 30.03
C PRO A 175 -1.46 0.69 30.72
N VAL A 176 -0.43 0.37 29.94
CA VAL A 176 0.85 -0.11 30.46
C VAL A 176 1.69 1.09 30.89
N THR A 177 1.52 1.48 32.15
CA THR A 177 2.13 2.71 32.72
C THR A 177 3.67 2.79 32.68
N SER A 178 4.37 1.66 32.48
CA SER A 178 5.82 1.61 32.30
C SER A 178 6.30 1.98 30.89
N PHE A 179 5.39 2.13 29.93
CA PHE A 179 5.70 2.54 28.56
C PHE A 179 5.71 4.06 28.43
N GLY A 180 6.82 4.64 27.98
CA GLY A 180 6.97 6.09 27.86
C GLY A 180 6.76 6.83 29.19
N ASP A 181 6.09 7.97 29.13
CA ASP A 181 5.66 8.73 30.30
C ASP A 181 4.20 8.37 30.66
N GLY A 182 4.04 7.49 31.64
CA GLY A 182 2.71 7.10 32.15
C GLY A 182 1.85 6.31 31.16
N GLY A 183 2.46 5.59 30.22
CA GLY A 183 1.77 4.82 29.16
C GLY A 183 1.75 5.49 27.79
N VAL A 184 2.40 6.66 27.65
CA VAL A 184 2.34 7.49 26.44
C VAL A 184 3.74 7.90 25.98
N VAL A 185 3.99 7.79 24.68
CA VAL A 185 5.16 8.34 23.99
C VAL A 185 4.67 9.43 23.04
N ALA A 186 5.25 10.62 23.10
CA ALA A 186 4.97 11.67 22.13
C ALA A 186 5.58 11.33 20.76
N VAL A 187 4.82 11.56 19.69
CA VAL A 187 5.20 11.27 18.31
C VAL A 187 4.93 12.53 17.48
N ASP A 188 5.98 13.11 16.91
CA ASP A 188 5.91 14.31 16.09
C ASP A 188 6.80 14.17 14.85
N PRO A 189 6.27 14.35 13.61
CA PRO A 189 4.85 14.49 13.30
C PRO A 189 4.05 13.24 13.70
N GLY A 190 2.74 13.38 13.91
CA GLY A 190 1.86 12.28 14.31
C GLY A 190 1.76 11.16 13.28
N HIS A 191 1.04 10.08 13.62
CA HIS A 191 0.79 8.98 12.70
C HIS A 191 -0.58 8.34 12.94
N ARG A 192 -1.38 8.19 11.89
CA ARG A 192 -2.73 7.58 11.94
C ARG A 192 -2.79 6.15 11.38
N GLY A 193 -1.64 5.56 11.04
CA GLY A 193 -1.52 4.15 10.62
C GLY A 193 -1.48 3.17 11.80
N THR A 194 -0.97 1.96 11.59
CA THR A 194 -0.75 0.98 12.66
C THR A 194 0.75 0.80 12.89
N PRO A 195 1.22 0.55 14.12
CA PRO A 195 2.59 0.10 14.30
C PRO A 195 2.82 -1.27 13.62
N THR A 196 3.98 -1.46 13.02
CA THR A 196 4.48 -2.79 12.63
C THR A 196 5.42 -3.28 13.73
N ILE A 197 5.12 -4.43 14.34
CA ILE A 197 5.91 -4.97 15.46
C ILE A 197 6.81 -6.09 14.97
N THR A 198 8.13 -5.95 15.10
CA THR A 198 9.08 -7.03 14.86
C THR A 198 10.11 -7.10 15.98
N GLY A 199 10.24 -8.29 16.58
CA GLY A 199 10.95 -8.44 17.85
C GLY A 199 10.41 -7.45 18.89
N ASN A 200 11.28 -6.56 19.38
CA ASN A 200 10.92 -5.51 20.35
C ASN A 200 10.83 -4.11 19.72
N VAL A 201 10.69 -4.01 18.39
CA VAL A 201 10.62 -2.73 17.68
C VAL A 201 9.22 -2.51 17.13
N ALA A 202 8.63 -1.35 17.44
CA ALA A 202 7.48 -0.78 16.78
C ALA A 202 7.95 0.20 15.70
N ILE A 203 7.72 -0.15 14.44
CA ILE A 203 7.96 0.72 13.29
C ILE A 203 6.68 1.48 12.99
N ILE A 204 6.75 2.81 12.92
CA ILE A 204 5.63 3.69 12.57
C ILE A 204 6.02 4.62 11.43
N GLY A 205 5.02 5.08 10.70
CA GLY A 205 5.16 6.09 9.67
C GLY A 205 4.99 7.51 10.20
N ALA A 206 4.60 8.42 9.32
CA ALA A 206 4.34 9.82 9.63
C ALA A 206 3.18 10.37 8.78
N ASP A 207 2.37 11.25 9.38
CA ASP A 207 1.32 11.99 8.68
C ASP A 207 1.88 13.38 8.30
N SER A 208 2.63 13.46 7.21
CA SER A 208 3.02 14.75 6.62
C SER A 208 1.90 15.27 5.72
N LEU A 209 1.74 16.59 5.66
CA LEU A 209 0.81 17.25 4.74
C LEU A 209 1.41 17.37 3.34
N GLU A 210 0.57 17.68 2.35
CA GLU A 210 0.97 17.85 0.95
C GLU A 210 1.46 19.26 0.62
N ASN A 211 1.81 20.06 1.63
CA ASN A 211 2.47 21.35 1.43
C ASN A 211 3.89 21.14 0.86
N PRO A 212 4.37 22.03 -0.03
CA PRO A 212 5.76 21.98 -0.53
C PRO A 212 6.81 21.96 0.59
N GLN A 213 6.50 22.58 1.73
CA GLN A 213 7.34 22.64 2.91
C GLN A 213 6.53 22.25 4.15
N GLY A 214 7.09 21.41 5.01
CA GLY A 214 6.41 20.89 6.19
C GLY A 214 7.30 20.04 7.10
N PRO A 215 6.73 19.42 8.15
CA PRO A 215 7.44 18.46 8.98
C PRO A 215 7.90 17.24 8.17
N GLU A 216 9.04 16.67 8.56
CA GLU A 216 9.64 15.50 7.92
C GLU A 216 8.72 14.26 7.93
N GLY A 217 8.59 13.59 6.79
CA GLY A 217 7.80 12.37 6.61
C GLY A 217 8.42 11.08 7.19
N ASN A 218 9.45 11.19 8.01
CA ASN A 218 10.38 10.09 8.29
C ASN A 218 9.76 8.91 9.06
N PRO A 219 9.94 7.65 8.58
CA PRO A 219 9.63 6.45 9.35
C PRO A 219 10.53 6.31 10.58
N ARG A 220 9.98 5.77 11.67
CA ARG A 220 10.63 5.74 12.98
C ARG A 220 10.45 4.39 13.67
N GLY A 221 11.48 3.95 14.39
CA GLY A 221 11.46 2.76 15.23
C GLY A 221 11.45 3.10 16.71
N PHE A 222 10.61 2.42 17.48
CA PHE A 222 10.48 2.59 18.93
C PHE A 222 10.60 1.25 19.65
N ASP A 223 11.20 1.24 20.82
CA ASP A 223 11.24 0.07 21.69
C ASP A 223 9.85 -0.17 22.30
N VAL A 224 9.25 -1.34 22.08
CA VAL A 224 7.88 -1.66 22.52
C VAL A 224 7.75 -1.82 24.04
N ILE A 225 8.87 -2.02 24.75
CA ILE A 225 8.90 -2.23 26.19
C ILE A 225 8.93 -0.90 26.92
N THR A 226 9.76 0.02 26.46
CA THR A 226 10.08 1.28 27.14
C THR A 226 9.47 2.50 26.46
N GLY A 227 9.16 2.41 25.17
CA GLY A 227 8.72 3.54 24.35
C GLY A 227 9.86 4.44 23.85
N ALA A 228 11.12 4.06 24.08
CA ALA A 228 12.26 4.84 23.61
C ALA A 228 12.35 4.82 22.08
N LYS A 229 12.54 5.98 21.45
CA LYS A 229 12.88 6.07 20.02
C LYS A 229 14.26 5.43 19.79
N LEU A 230 14.31 4.43 18.92
CA LEU A 230 15.52 3.68 18.57
C LEU A 230 16.21 4.28 17.35
N TRP A 231 15.43 4.62 16.32
CA TRP A 231 15.94 5.13 15.06
C TRP A 231 14.89 5.95 14.31
N GLU A 232 15.36 6.70 13.33
CA GLU A 232 14.57 7.43 12.34
C GLU A 232 15.31 7.33 11.01
N PHE A 233 14.57 7.03 9.94
CA PHE A 233 15.14 6.93 8.61
C PHE A 233 14.83 8.21 7.84
N ASP A 234 15.88 8.93 7.43
CA ASP A 234 15.77 10.17 6.68
C ASP A 234 15.37 9.89 5.21
N THR A 235 14.16 10.30 4.85
CA THR A 235 13.58 10.12 3.50
C THR A 235 13.93 11.24 2.54
N THR A 236 14.42 12.36 3.07
CA THR A 236 14.82 13.58 2.35
C THR A 236 16.26 13.92 2.73
N PRO A 237 17.26 13.21 2.17
CA PRO A 237 18.62 13.23 2.68
C PRO A 237 19.19 14.64 2.82
N ASP A 238 19.80 14.95 3.96
CA ASP A 238 20.51 16.22 4.19
C ASP A 238 21.68 16.44 3.21
N GLU A 239 22.15 17.70 3.09
CA GLU A 239 23.34 18.04 2.31
C GLU A 239 24.56 17.20 2.74
N GLY A 240 25.18 16.52 1.77
CA GLY A 240 26.35 15.66 2.00
C GLY A 240 26.02 14.21 2.32
N GLN A 241 24.74 13.86 2.51
CA GLN A 241 24.28 12.47 2.56
C GLN A 241 24.08 11.90 1.14
N PRO A 242 24.18 10.56 0.96
CA PRO A 242 23.87 9.92 -0.33
C PRO A 242 22.48 10.29 -0.84
N PHE A 243 22.37 10.45 -2.17
CA PHE A 243 21.13 10.75 -2.89
C PHE A 243 20.57 12.17 -2.72
N HIS A 244 21.16 13.02 -1.87
CA HIS A 244 20.82 14.43 -1.79
C HIS A 244 20.93 15.13 -3.15
N GLU A 245 21.91 14.75 -3.97
CA GLU A 245 22.13 15.30 -5.31
C GLU A 245 20.94 15.08 -6.27
N THR A 246 20.04 14.15 -5.95
CA THR A 246 18.85 13.85 -6.78
C THR A 246 17.71 14.85 -6.61
N TRP A 247 17.85 15.82 -5.69
CA TRP A 247 16.80 16.79 -5.35
C TRP A 247 16.97 18.17 -5.96
N GLY A 248 18.15 18.47 -6.51
CA GLY A 248 18.41 19.77 -7.12
C GLY A 248 18.20 20.96 -6.15
N GLY A 249 18.39 20.75 -4.85
CA GLY A 249 18.20 21.74 -3.78
C GLY A 249 16.81 21.74 -3.13
N GLY A 250 15.88 20.87 -3.58
CA GLY A 250 14.50 20.83 -3.07
C GLY A 250 14.25 19.89 -1.89
N ALA A 251 15.29 19.32 -1.26
CA ALA A 251 15.18 18.33 -0.17
C ALA A 251 14.87 18.96 1.19
N GLU A 252 15.50 20.09 1.51
CA GLU A 252 15.40 20.70 2.84
C GLU A 252 13.95 21.14 3.14
N GLY A 253 13.45 20.74 4.31
CA GLY A 253 12.11 21.09 4.79
C GLY A 253 10.96 20.53 3.96
N ARG A 254 11.24 19.56 3.08
CA ARG A 254 10.27 18.99 2.13
C ARG A 254 9.17 18.22 2.86
N GLY A 255 7.91 18.52 2.50
CA GLY A 255 6.76 17.71 2.90
C GLY A 255 6.62 16.45 2.02
N GLY A 256 5.72 15.55 2.41
CA GLY A 256 5.55 14.25 1.73
C GLY A 256 6.68 13.28 2.10
N THR A 257 7.06 12.43 1.13
CA THR A 257 8.04 11.33 1.29
C THR A 257 7.84 10.52 2.56
N ASN A 258 6.58 10.33 2.95
CA ASN A 258 6.22 9.68 4.19
C ASN A 258 5.84 8.23 4.00
N MET A 259 5.91 7.46 5.09
CA MET A 259 5.26 6.15 5.15
C MET A 259 3.84 6.34 5.70
N TRP A 260 2.91 6.86 4.90
CA TRP A 260 1.50 6.92 5.33
C TRP A 260 0.81 5.56 5.20
N GLY A 261 1.34 4.66 4.36
CA GLY A 261 0.98 3.25 4.32
C GLY A 261 1.06 2.65 5.73
N PHE A 262 0.02 1.93 6.16
CA PHE A 262 -0.16 1.68 7.60
C PHE A 262 0.79 0.66 8.19
N ALA A 263 1.56 -0.09 7.39
CA ALA A 263 2.49 -1.07 7.89
C ALA A 263 3.68 -1.26 6.93
N ALA A 264 4.82 -1.59 7.51
CA ALA A 264 5.99 -2.09 6.78
C ALA A 264 5.86 -3.60 6.57
N THR A 265 6.48 -4.11 5.51
CA THR A 265 6.71 -5.57 5.36
C THR A 265 8.05 -5.91 5.99
N VAL A 266 8.18 -7.05 6.65
CA VAL A 266 9.39 -7.43 7.39
C VAL A 266 9.77 -8.87 7.06
N ASP A 267 11.04 -9.06 6.72
CA ASP A 267 11.71 -10.34 6.70
C ASP A 267 12.40 -10.57 8.05
N GLU A 268 11.77 -11.34 8.92
CA GLU A 268 12.32 -11.65 10.25
C GLU A 268 13.59 -12.50 10.17
N SER A 269 13.77 -13.29 9.10
CA SER A 269 14.93 -14.17 8.95
C SER A 269 16.23 -13.39 8.71
N THR A 270 16.12 -12.20 8.10
CA THR A 270 17.23 -11.29 7.84
C THR A 270 17.22 -10.03 8.69
N GLY A 271 16.18 -9.83 9.51
CA GLY A 271 15.97 -8.61 10.30
C GLY A 271 15.78 -7.38 9.43
N THR A 272 15.14 -7.51 8.28
CA THR A 272 14.97 -6.43 7.29
C THR A 272 13.54 -5.92 7.29
N ALA A 273 13.36 -4.61 7.40
CA ALA A 273 12.08 -3.96 7.17
C ALA A 273 12.08 -3.25 5.81
N TYR A 274 10.98 -3.40 5.06
CA TYR A 274 10.73 -2.77 3.77
C TYR A 274 9.71 -1.66 3.95
N LEU A 275 10.19 -0.42 3.88
CA LEU A 275 9.44 0.80 4.11
C LEU A 275 8.86 1.29 2.77
N PRO A 276 7.53 1.40 2.62
CA PRO A 276 6.92 2.05 1.48
C PRO A 276 6.93 3.57 1.65
N ILE A 277 7.71 4.27 0.83
CA ILE A 277 7.89 5.72 0.88
C ILE A 277 7.06 6.39 -0.22
N ALA A 278 6.15 7.27 0.19
CA ALA A 278 5.27 8.05 -0.68
C ALA A 278 6.03 9.09 -1.54
N GLY A 279 5.31 9.79 -2.40
CA GLY A 279 5.90 10.83 -3.24
C GLY A 279 6.26 12.10 -2.47
N PRO A 280 7.22 12.91 -2.98
CA PRO A 280 7.51 14.22 -2.41
C PRO A 280 6.36 15.19 -2.64
N ALA A 281 6.02 15.97 -1.62
CA ALA A 281 5.04 17.03 -1.75
C ALA A 281 5.64 18.26 -2.45
N HIS A 282 4.84 19.15 -3.01
CA HIS A 282 3.44 18.93 -3.35
C HIS A 282 3.28 18.06 -4.61
N ASN A 283 2.06 17.56 -4.80
CA ASN A 283 1.80 16.40 -5.65
C ASN A 283 1.77 16.69 -7.15
N TYR A 284 1.41 17.90 -7.60
CA TYR A 284 1.07 18.15 -9.01
C TYR A 284 1.95 19.18 -9.70
N TYR A 285 2.97 19.71 -9.00
CA TYR A 285 4.05 20.44 -9.64
C TYR A 285 5.41 20.10 -9.01
N GLY A 286 6.48 20.11 -9.82
CA GLY A 286 7.81 19.63 -9.41
C GLY A 286 8.97 20.59 -9.67
N GLY A 287 8.71 21.82 -10.10
CA GLY A 287 9.77 22.76 -10.52
C GLY A 287 10.73 23.22 -9.42
N ASP A 288 10.34 23.12 -8.16
CA ASP A 288 11.14 23.48 -6.99
C ASP A 288 12.04 22.33 -6.47
N ARG A 289 11.94 21.15 -7.07
CA ARG A 289 12.70 19.94 -6.68
C ARG A 289 13.20 19.14 -7.89
N PRO A 290 13.94 19.75 -8.84
CA PRO A 290 14.33 19.06 -10.06
C PRO A 290 15.23 17.84 -9.77
N GLY A 291 14.93 16.72 -10.45
CA GLY A 291 15.65 15.45 -10.30
C GLY A 291 14.77 14.32 -9.75
N ASN A 292 15.34 13.13 -9.56
CA ASN A 292 14.58 11.92 -9.23
C ASN A 292 13.98 11.91 -7.82
N ASN A 293 14.44 12.79 -6.91
CA ASN A 293 13.92 12.93 -5.55
C ASN A 293 13.97 11.65 -4.70
N VAL A 294 15.10 10.92 -4.73
CA VAL A 294 15.29 9.71 -3.91
C VAL A 294 15.36 10.11 -2.43
N PHE A 295 14.53 9.58 -1.52
CA PHE A 295 13.87 8.27 -1.54
C PHE A 295 12.36 8.25 -1.85
N GLY A 296 11.79 9.31 -2.44
CA GLY A 296 10.38 9.36 -2.81
C GLY A 296 9.95 8.21 -3.74
N ASN A 297 8.69 7.78 -3.62
CA ASN A 297 8.05 6.72 -4.42
C ASN A 297 8.85 5.41 -4.47
N SER A 298 9.46 5.02 -3.34
CA SER A 298 10.38 3.89 -3.27
C SER A 298 9.94 2.82 -2.29
N VAL A 299 10.37 1.58 -2.53
CA VAL A 299 10.53 0.58 -1.48
C VAL A 299 11.94 0.73 -0.95
N VAL A 300 12.10 1.01 0.35
CA VAL A 300 13.39 1.15 1.01
C VAL A 300 13.58 0.02 2.01
N ALA A 301 14.67 -0.75 1.87
CA ALA A 301 15.04 -1.76 2.83
C ALA A 301 15.99 -1.18 3.89
N VAL A 302 15.65 -1.40 5.16
CA VAL A 302 16.46 -1.01 6.32
C VAL A 302 16.64 -2.20 7.27
N ASP A 303 17.66 -2.14 8.13
CA ASP A 303 17.71 -3.00 9.31
C ASP A 303 16.57 -2.61 10.26
N ALA A 304 15.74 -3.59 10.64
CA ALA A 304 14.55 -3.33 11.44
C ALA A 304 14.87 -2.81 12.86
N LYS A 305 16.06 -3.11 13.39
CA LYS A 305 16.47 -2.72 14.75
C LYS A 305 17.20 -1.39 14.79
N THR A 306 17.96 -1.06 13.75
CA THR A 306 18.83 0.14 13.74
C THR A 306 18.37 1.21 12.77
N GLY A 307 17.48 0.89 11.82
CA GLY A 307 17.09 1.80 10.73
C GLY A 307 18.19 1.98 9.68
N GLU A 308 19.29 1.21 9.75
CA GLU A 308 20.40 1.33 8.80
C GLU A 308 19.97 0.96 7.39
N TYR A 309 20.26 1.85 6.43
CA TYR A 309 19.97 1.66 5.01
C TYR A 309 20.62 0.38 4.46
N LYS A 310 19.87 -0.40 3.69
CA LYS A 310 20.37 -1.56 2.94
C LYS A 310 20.32 -1.32 1.43
N TRP A 311 19.13 -1.09 0.89
CA TRP A 311 18.90 -0.85 -0.54
C TRP A 311 17.58 -0.11 -0.75
N HIS A 312 17.34 0.41 -1.96
CA HIS A 312 16.01 0.88 -2.36
C HIS A 312 15.72 0.55 -3.83
N PHE A 313 14.44 0.48 -4.17
CA PHE A 313 13.95 0.47 -5.55
C PHE A 313 12.93 1.60 -5.71
N GLN A 314 13.23 2.57 -6.56
CA GLN A 314 12.34 3.69 -6.85
C GLN A 314 11.38 3.33 -7.99
N THR A 315 10.08 3.40 -7.72
CA THR A 315 9.03 3.00 -8.68
C THR A 315 8.52 4.13 -9.56
N VAL A 316 8.76 5.38 -9.14
CA VAL A 316 8.44 6.59 -9.91
C VAL A 316 9.58 7.60 -9.71
N HIS A 317 10.18 8.04 -10.80
CA HIS A 317 11.14 9.12 -10.83
C HIS A 317 10.41 10.46 -10.89
N HIS A 318 10.73 11.38 -9.97
CA HIS A 318 10.16 12.74 -9.96
C HIS A 318 8.63 12.77 -10.03
N ASP A 319 7.96 12.28 -8.99
CA ASP A 319 6.49 12.22 -8.98
C ASP A 319 5.86 13.62 -9.04
N ILE A 320 4.88 13.78 -9.93
CA ILE A 320 4.03 14.96 -10.12
C ILE A 320 2.56 14.52 -10.37
N TRP A 321 2.19 13.35 -9.85
CA TRP A 321 0.92 12.68 -10.13
C TRP A 321 0.20 12.14 -8.89
N ASP A 322 0.75 12.29 -7.68
CA ASP A 322 0.25 11.63 -6.46
C ASP A 322 0.26 10.09 -6.60
N ILE A 323 1.36 9.53 -7.10
CA ILE A 323 1.53 8.07 -7.31
C ILE A 323 2.34 7.48 -6.14
N ASP A 324 1.86 7.71 -4.93
CA ASP A 324 2.45 7.18 -3.70
C ASP A 324 2.66 5.67 -3.70
N MET A 325 3.74 5.28 -3.01
CA MET A 325 3.93 3.91 -2.56
C MET A 325 3.21 3.70 -1.22
N SER A 326 2.04 3.05 -1.26
CA SER A 326 1.21 2.82 -0.06
C SER A 326 1.52 1.51 0.69
N HIS A 327 2.29 0.59 0.10
CA HIS A 327 2.75 -0.66 0.72
C HIS A 327 3.96 -1.23 -0.04
N ALA A 328 4.81 -2.02 0.64
CA ALA A 328 5.96 -2.66 -0.01
C ALA A 328 5.56 -3.90 -0.84
N GLY A 329 4.42 -4.52 -0.50
CA GLY A 329 3.95 -5.77 -1.12
C GLY A 329 4.32 -7.01 -0.29
N PRO A 330 3.65 -8.15 -0.49
CA PRO A 330 3.94 -9.37 0.22
C PRO A 330 5.34 -9.89 -0.12
N LEU A 331 6.00 -10.43 0.90
CA LEU A 331 7.25 -11.15 0.82
C LEU A 331 6.97 -12.65 0.70
N LEU A 332 7.42 -13.27 -0.39
CA LEU A 332 7.15 -14.69 -0.66
C LEU A 332 8.33 -15.36 -1.37
N PRO A 333 8.45 -16.71 -1.28
CA PRO A 333 9.38 -17.44 -2.10
C PRO A 333 8.97 -17.37 -3.58
N VAL A 334 9.94 -17.15 -4.46
CA VAL A 334 9.79 -17.08 -5.91
C VAL A 334 10.85 -17.94 -6.58
N GLN A 335 10.43 -18.75 -7.54
CA GLN A 335 11.31 -19.59 -8.34
C GLN A 335 12.01 -18.76 -9.42
N THR A 336 13.33 -18.83 -9.46
CA THR A 336 14.16 -18.20 -10.49
C THR A 336 14.99 -19.26 -11.24
N ALA A 337 15.71 -18.84 -12.28
CA ALA A 337 16.65 -19.72 -12.96
C ALA A 337 17.79 -20.24 -12.05
N ASP A 338 18.15 -19.48 -11.02
CA ASP A 338 19.24 -19.77 -10.08
C ASP A 338 18.77 -20.46 -8.79
N GLY A 339 17.46 -20.68 -8.66
CA GLY A 339 16.82 -21.32 -7.50
C GLY A 339 15.71 -20.47 -6.88
N GLU A 340 15.17 -20.94 -5.77
CA GLU A 340 14.17 -20.20 -5.00
C GLU A 340 14.83 -19.08 -4.19
N ILE A 341 14.27 -17.86 -4.27
CA ILE A 341 14.68 -16.71 -3.45
C ILE A 341 13.45 -16.08 -2.81
N MET A 342 13.65 -15.34 -1.72
CA MET A 342 12.60 -14.46 -1.19
C MET A 342 12.52 -13.19 -2.03
N ALA A 343 11.30 -12.78 -2.39
CA ALA A 343 11.05 -11.59 -3.18
C ALA A 343 9.78 -10.86 -2.72
N LEU A 344 9.76 -9.54 -2.94
CA LEU A 344 8.59 -8.69 -2.77
C LEU A 344 7.80 -8.66 -4.07
N ALA A 345 6.52 -9.02 -4.03
CA ALA A 345 5.58 -8.74 -5.11
C ALA A 345 4.96 -7.35 -4.92
N ASN A 346 5.62 -6.34 -5.48
CA ASN A 346 5.27 -4.93 -5.31
C ASN A 346 4.32 -4.44 -6.41
N VAL A 347 3.29 -3.69 -6.04
CA VAL A 347 2.44 -2.94 -6.97
C VAL A 347 1.80 -1.78 -6.21
N GLY A 348 1.87 -0.56 -6.72
CA GLY A 348 1.35 0.63 -6.02
C GLY A 348 0.25 1.36 -6.77
N LYS A 349 0.09 2.65 -6.47
CA LYS A 349 -0.88 3.53 -7.15
C LYS A 349 -0.67 3.53 -8.68
N SER A 350 0.56 3.32 -9.15
CA SER A 350 0.94 3.22 -10.57
C SER A 350 0.34 2.00 -11.29
N SER A 351 -0.13 0.99 -10.55
CA SER A 351 -0.59 -0.31 -11.10
C SER A 351 0.45 -1.05 -11.95
N LEU A 352 1.73 -0.72 -11.80
CA LEU A 352 2.84 -1.48 -12.37
C LEU A 352 3.29 -2.51 -11.36
N PHE A 353 3.32 -3.78 -11.78
CA PHE A 353 3.66 -4.91 -10.92
C PHE A 353 5.13 -5.30 -11.08
N TYR A 354 5.86 -5.29 -9.97
CA TYR A 354 7.27 -5.62 -9.88
C TYR A 354 7.47 -6.83 -8.96
N VAL A 355 8.48 -7.64 -9.27
CA VAL A 355 8.96 -8.68 -8.36
C VAL A 355 10.42 -8.36 -8.07
N LEU A 356 10.70 -7.99 -6.82
CA LEU A 356 11.99 -7.45 -6.37
C LEU A 356 12.64 -8.43 -5.40
N GLY A 357 13.89 -8.78 -5.63
CA GLY A 357 14.68 -9.60 -4.71
C GLY A 357 14.72 -8.97 -3.32
N ALA A 358 14.39 -9.74 -2.28
CA ALA A 358 14.29 -9.21 -0.93
C ALA A 358 15.65 -8.77 -0.34
N GLN A 359 16.75 -9.36 -0.84
CA GLN A 359 18.09 -9.14 -0.34
C GLN A 359 18.73 -7.85 -0.85
N ASP A 360 18.46 -7.47 -2.09
CA ASP A 360 19.18 -6.44 -2.84
C ASP A 360 18.27 -5.47 -3.62
N GLY A 361 16.98 -5.78 -3.75
CA GLY A 361 16.04 -5.01 -4.56
C GLY A 361 16.15 -5.26 -6.05
N ASP A 362 17.00 -6.20 -6.48
CA ASP A 362 17.21 -6.49 -7.89
C ASP A 362 15.95 -7.10 -8.50
N PRO A 363 15.56 -6.70 -9.72
CA PRO A 363 14.34 -7.19 -10.33
C PRO A 363 14.45 -8.66 -10.73
N VAL A 364 13.52 -9.49 -10.26
CA VAL A 364 13.42 -10.91 -10.62
C VAL A 364 12.96 -11.07 -12.07
N HIS A 365 12.00 -10.24 -12.48
CA HIS A 365 11.55 -10.13 -13.87
C HIS A 365 12.11 -8.87 -14.52
N PRO A 366 12.41 -8.87 -15.82
CA PRO A 366 13.02 -7.70 -16.47
C PRO A 366 12.19 -6.41 -16.29
N ILE A 367 12.89 -5.33 -15.96
CA ILE A 367 12.39 -3.96 -15.92
C ILE A 367 13.17 -3.13 -16.94
N GLU A 368 12.50 -2.22 -17.62
CA GLU A 368 13.14 -1.29 -18.55
C GLU A 368 12.72 0.16 -18.29
N GLU A 369 13.66 1.08 -18.50
CA GLU A 369 13.40 2.52 -18.51
C GLU A 369 12.70 2.89 -19.83
N ARG A 370 11.42 3.29 -19.76
CA ARG A 370 10.66 3.77 -20.92
C ARG A 370 10.52 5.28 -20.88
N ARG A 371 10.60 5.91 -22.05
CA ARG A 371 10.32 7.35 -22.18
C ARG A 371 8.87 7.64 -21.84
N VAL A 372 8.66 8.67 -21.06
CA VAL A 372 7.34 9.20 -20.70
C VAL A 372 7.19 10.63 -21.25
N PRO A 373 5.96 11.10 -21.49
CA PRO A 373 5.74 12.41 -22.10
C PRO A 373 6.13 13.56 -21.15
N PRO A 374 6.75 14.64 -21.65
CA PRO A 374 6.91 15.88 -20.90
C PRO A 374 5.62 16.72 -20.91
N GLY A 375 5.52 17.68 -20.00
CA GLY A 375 4.47 18.70 -19.99
C GLY A 375 4.97 20.06 -20.49
N ASP A 376 4.18 21.11 -20.25
CA ASP A 376 4.43 22.48 -20.69
C ASP A 376 4.28 23.53 -19.55
N VAL A 377 4.23 23.09 -18.29
CA VAL A 377 4.17 23.98 -17.13
C VAL A 377 5.48 24.76 -17.00
N PRO A 378 5.46 26.11 -16.92
CA PRO A 378 6.67 26.90 -16.86
C PRO A 378 7.55 26.55 -15.65
N GLY A 379 8.81 26.17 -15.91
CA GLY A 379 9.79 25.87 -14.85
C GLY A 379 9.67 24.48 -14.23
N GLU A 380 8.67 23.68 -14.61
CA GLU A 380 8.52 22.32 -14.14
C GLU A 380 9.63 21.39 -14.69
N TYR A 381 10.05 20.45 -13.85
CA TYR A 381 10.97 19.39 -14.25
C TYR A 381 10.17 18.13 -14.64
N TYR A 382 10.61 17.44 -15.69
CA TYR A 382 10.02 16.18 -16.12
C TYR A 382 11.10 15.11 -16.20
N SER A 383 10.92 13.99 -15.50
CA SER A 383 11.80 12.84 -15.68
C SER A 383 11.71 12.34 -17.13
N PRO A 384 12.83 12.05 -17.81
CA PRO A 384 12.81 11.57 -19.19
C PRO A 384 12.28 10.15 -19.33
N THR A 385 12.39 9.33 -18.27
CA THR A 385 11.98 7.92 -18.25
C THR A 385 11.34 7.54 -16.92
N GLN A 386 10.65 6.40 -16.94
CA GLN A 386 10.16 5.70 -15.76
C GLN A 386 10.49 4.21 -15.87
N PRO A 387 10.64 3.49 -14.76
CA PRO A 387 10.78 2.04 -14.77
C PRO A 387 9.44 1.40 -15.15
N PHE A 388 9.48 0.39 -16.01
CA PHE A 388 8.31 -0.43 -16.34
C PHE A 388 8.64 -1.91 -16.30
N PRO A 389 7.74 -2.75 -15.76
CA PRO A 389 7.84 -4.19 -15.95
C PRO A 389 7.70 -4.54 -17.44
N VAL A 390 8.52 -5.50 -17.88
CA VAL A 390 8.49 -5.97 -19.27
C VAL A 390 7.43 -7.05 -19.46
N ILE A 391 7.22 -7.92 -18.46
CA ILE A 391 6.33 -9.08 -18.56
C ILE A 391 4.90 -8.72 -18.18
N THR A 392 4.69 -8.22 -16.96
CA THR A 392 3.34 -7.91 -16.47
C THR A 392 2.87 -6.59 -17.09
N PRO A 393 1.77 -6.58 -17.86
CA PRO A 393 1.17 -5.33 -18.29
C PRO A 393 0.61 -4.56 -17.07
N PRO A 394 0.36 -3.26 -17.19
CA PRO A 394 -0.31 -2.51 -16.13
C PRO A 394 -1.64 -3.17 -15.72
N LEU A 395 -1.90 -3.24 -14.41
CA LEU A 395 -3.10 -3.91 -13.87
C LEU A 395 -4.38 -3.07 -13.99
N SER A 396 -4.23 -1.79 -14.31
CA SER A 396 -5.31 -0.82 -14.49
C SER A 396 -5.18 -0.10 -15.83
N ARG A 397 -6.25 0.54 -16.28
CA ARG A 397 -6.25 1.39 -17.47
C ARG A 397 -5.22 2.53 -17.34
N MET A 398 -4.41 2.73 -18.37
CA MET A 398 -3.42 3.82 -18.49
C MET A 398 -3.75 4.82 -19.60
N GLU A 399 -4.67 4.45 -20.50
CA GLU A 399 -4.95 5.18 -21.73
C GLU A 399 -6.45 5.35 -21.97
N MET A 400 -6.81 6.49 -22.54
CA MET A 400 -8.17 6.81 -22.96
C MET A 400 -8.19 7.79 -24.12
N ASN A 401 -9.12 7.60 -25.05
CA ASN A 401 -9.53 8.60 -26.04
C ASN A 401 -11.06 8.77 -26.08
N TYR A 402 -11.56 9.64 -26.94
CA TYR A 402 -13.00 9.92 -27.06
C TYR A 402 -13.86 8.68 -27.34
N GLN A 403 -13.35 7.68 -28.08
CA GLN A 403 -14.09 6.45 -28.41
C GLN A 403 -14.24 5.50 -27.22
N ASP A 404 -13.45 5.71 -26.16
CA ASP A 404 -13.56 4.98 -24.92
C ASP A 404 -14.67 5.52 -24.02
N ILE A 405 -15.32 6.64 -24.35
CA ILE A 405 -16.46 7.15 -23.60
C ILE A 405 -17.61 6.15 -23.67
N VAL A 406 -18.28 5.94 -22.54
CA VAL A 406 -19.46 5.06 -22.44
C VAL A 406 -20.59 5.48 -23.39
N GLY A 407 -21.18 4.50 -24.06
CA GLY A 407 -22.44 4.64 -24.79
C GLY A 407 -23.67 4.22 -23.96
N PRO A 408 -24.89 4.43 -24.49
CA PRO A 408 -26.13 3.96 -23.85
C PRO A 408 -26.16 2.45 -23.56
N GLU A 409 -25.47 1.66 -24.40
CA GLU A 409 -25.30 0.22 -24.28
C GLU A 409 -24.28 -0.21 -23.22
N ASP A 410 -23.45 0.72 -22.72
CA ASP A 410 -22.51 0.47 -21.62
C ASP A 410 -23.19 0.76 -20.28
N THR A 411 -23.87 1.91 -20.15
CA THR A 411 -24.61 2.30 -18.93
C THR A 411 -26.08 2.70 -19.18
N SER A 412 -26.34 3.96 -19.52
CA SER A 412 -27.66 4.53 -19.82
C SER A 412 -27.52 5.69 -20.80
N ALA A 413 -28.58 6.05 -21.51
CA ALA A 413 -28.56 7.19 -22.43
C ALA A 413 -28.27 8.51 -21.70
N ALA A 414 -28.89 8.72 -20.53
CA ALA A 414 -28.71 9.94 -19.74
C ALA A 414 -27.27 10.07 -19.19
N HIS A 415 -26.69 8.97 -18.72
CA HIS A 415 -25.30 8.95 -18.27
C HIS A 415 -24.33 9.23 -19.42
N ALA A 416 -24.52 8.57 -20.57
CA ALA A 416 -23.68 8.79 -21.74
C ALA A 416 -23.73 10.26 -22.21
N GLU A 417 -24.92 10.86 -22.25
CA GLU A 417 -25.09 12.28 -22.58
C GLU A 417 -24.36 13.20 -21.59
N ALA A 418 -24.48 12.93 -20.28
CA ALA A 418 -23.74 13.68 -19.26
C ALA A 418 -22.22 13.54 -19.39
N CYS A 419 -21.73 12.36 -19.75
CA CYS A 419 -20.31 12.13 -20.01
C CYS A 419 -19.79 12.87 -21.25
N TYR A 420 -20.56 12.92 -22.34
CA TYR A 420 -20.21 13.74 -23.50
C TYR A 420 -20.20 15.23 -23.16
N ALA A 421 -21.19 15.70 -22.39
CA ALA A 421 -21.24 17.10 -21.95
C ALA A 421 -20.04 17.46 -21.07
N MET A 422 -19.61 16.54 -20.19
CA MET A 422 -18.42 16.73 -19.36
C MET A 422 -17.13 16.75 -20.17
N TRP A 423 -17.00 15.88 -21.17
CA TRP A 423 -15.88 15.91 -22.13
C TRP A 423 -15.82 17.27 -22.86
N ASP A 424 -16.95 17.74 -23.38
CA ASP A 424 -17.03 19.02 -24.09
C ASP A 424 -16.71 20.20 -23.17
N LYS A 425 -17.23 20.17 -21.93
CA LYS A 425 -16.94 21.18 -20.89
C LYS A 425 -15.44 21.24 -20.58
N ALA A 426 -14.76 20.09 -20.57
CA ALA A 426 -13.32 19.97 -20.32
C ALA A 426 -12.43 20.42 -21.48
N GLY A 427 -13.00 20.72 -22.66
CA GLY A 427 -12.22 20.95 -23.88
C GLY A 427 -11.65 19.67 -24.48
N GLY A 428 -12.17 18.51 -24.07
CA GLY A 428 -11.55 17.20 -24.24
C GLY A 428 -10.43 16.93 -23.24
N PHE A 429 -9.82 15.75 -23.32
CA PHE A 429 -8.70 15.38 -22.46
C PHE A 429 -7.44 15.01 -23.23
N VAL A 430 -6.31 15.55 -22.78
CA VAL A 430 -4.97 15.09 -23.12
C VAL A 430 -4.67 13.82 -22.31
N ASN A 431 -4.36 12.74 -23.00
CA ASN A 431 -3.77 11.53 -22.44
C ASN A 431 -2.72 11.02 -23.44
N MET A 432 -1.47 11.01 -23.00
CA MET A 432 -0.31 10.60 -23.80
C MET A 432 0.23 9.24 -23.33
N GLY A 433 -0.60 8.44 -22.64
CA GLY A 433 -0.20 7.19 -21.99
C GLY A 433 0.08 7.33 -20.49
N PRO A 434 0.72 6.31 -19.89
CA PRO A 434 1.09 6.33 -18.48
C PRO A 434 2.02 7.52 -18.18
N PHE A 435 1.89 8.10 -16.99
CA PHE A 435 2.66 9.28 -16.56
C PHE A 435 2.46 10.52 -17.47
N THR A 436 1.24 10.72 -18.00
CA THR A 436 0.87 11.99 -18.64
C THR A 436 0.83 13.10 -17.59
N PRO A 437 1.68 14.14 -17.66
CA PRO A 437 1.63 15.26 -16.72
C PRO A 437 0.40 16.14 -16.97
N PHE A 438 -0.04 16.85 -15.95
CA PHE A 438 -1.07 17.87 -16.12
C PHE A 438 -0.51 19.04 -16.95
N MET A 439 -1.18 19.34 -18.06
CA MET A 439 -0.78 20.43 -18.94
C MET A 439 -1.06 21.80 -18.33
N TYR A 440 -0.31 22.81 -18.75
CA TYR A 440 -0.50 24.20 -18.37
C TYR A 440 -1.77 24.78 -18.99
N HIS A 441 -2.44 25.60 -18.20
CA HIS A 441 -3.56 26.43 -18.62
C HIS A 441 -3.34 27.86 -18.13
N GLU A 442 -3.39 28.81 -19.06
CA GLU A 442 -3.40 30.23 -18.72
C GLU A 442 -4.82 30.65 -18.36
N GLN A 443 -4.98 31.30 -17.20
CA GLN A 443 -6.28 31.71 -16.71
C GLN A 443 -7.02 32.57 -17.76
N GLY A 444 -8.23 32.15 -18.10
CA GLY A 444 -9.08 32.83 -19.10
C GLY A 444 -8.99 32.26 -20.52
N GLU A 445 -8.03 31.38 -20.81
CA GLU A 445 -8.01 30.60 -22.05
C GLU A 445 -9.04 29.45 -22.02
N PRO A 446 -9.43 28.87 -23.18
CA PRO A 446 -10.25 27.68 -23.20
C PRO A 446 -9.63 26.52 -22.38
N PRO A 447 -10.45 25.64 -21.78
CA PRO A 447 -9.96 24.50 -21.01
C PRO A 447 -8.95 23.64 -21.78
N HIS A 448 -7.85 23.28 -21.12
CA HIS A 448 -6.79 22.42 -21.65
C HIS A 448 -6.58 21.24 -20.70
N SER A 449 -7.61 20.41 -20.56
CA SER A 449 -7.64 19.37 -19.52
C SER A 449 -6.79 18.16 -19.88
N THR A 450 -6.11 17.60 -18.88
CA THR A 450 -5.46 16.29 -18.87
C THR A 450 -6.35 15.28 -18.16
N ILE A 451 -6.30 14.02 -18.58
CA ILE A 451 -6.81 12.88 -17.81
C ILE A 451 -5.66 11.96 -17.41
N GLN A 452 -5.42 11.90 -16.11
CA GLN A 452 -4.49 10.97 -15.47
C GLN A 452 -5.21 9.65 -15.18
N LEU A 453 -4.61 8.54 -15.63
CA LEU A 453 -5.08 7.18 -15.43
C LEU A 453 -3.89 6.28 -15.01
N PRO A 454 -3.97 5.57 -13.87
CA PRO A 454 -4.97 5.75 -12.83
C PRO A 454 -4.86 7.13 -12.16
N GLY A 455 -5.98 7.67 -11.66
CA GLY A 455 -6.05 8.99 -11.00
C GLY A 455 -5.37 9.02 -9.63
N GLY A 456 -5.58 10.08 -8.81
CA GLY A 456 -4.91 10.25 -7.50
C GLY A 456 -5.22 9.17 -6.44
N ILE A 457 -6.33 8.44 -6.58
CA ILE A 457 -6.58 7.23 -5.77
C ILE A 457 -5.65 6.08 -6.18
N GLY A 458 -5.02 6.16 -7.35
CA GLY A 458 -4.24 5.10 -7.97
C GLY A 458 -5.10 3.94 -8.43
N GLY A 459 -4.45 2.93 -8.99
CA GLY A 459 -5.12 1.67 -9.29
C GLY A 459 -4.98 0.64 -8.19
N VAL A 460 -3.85 0.56 -7.49
CA VAL A 460 -3.72 -0.21 -6.24
C VAL A 460 -3.37 0.74 -5.11
N ASN A 461 -4.33 0.97 -4.21
CA ASN A 461 -4.16 1.87 -3.07
C ASN A 461 -3.74 1.05 -1.83
N TRP A 462 -3.90 1.62 -0.64
CA TRP A 462 -3.46 1.12 0.65
C TRP A 462 -3.86 -0.31 0.98
N GLY A 463 -4.94 -0.80 0.38
CA GLY A 463 -5.38 -2.18 0.51
C GLY A 463 -4.31 -3.17 0.11
N GLY A 464 -3.55 -2.89 -0.96
CA GLY A 464 -2.50 -3.75 -1.50
C GLY A 464 -2.94 -5.17 -1.87
N PRO A 465 -1.99 -6.03 -2.26
CA PRO A 465 -2.28 -7.38 -2.73
C PRO A 465 -2.14 -8.43 -1.62
N ALA A 466 -2.84 -9.56 -1.73
CA ALA A 466 -2.59 -10.76 -0.91
C ALA A 466 -1.80 -11.78 -1.74
N ALA A 467 -1.04 -12.66 -1.12
CA ALA A 467 -0.28 -13.68 -1.84
C ALA A 467 -0.41 -15.04 -1.17
N ASP A 468 -0.47 -16.09 -1.98
CA ASP A 468 -0.28 -17.47 -1.52
C ASP A 468 1.22 -17.83 -1.65
N PRO A 469 1.96 -17.89 -0.54
CA PRO A 469 3.40 -18.18 -0.57
C PRO A 469 3.71 -19.62 -0.98
N THR A 470 2.72 -20.52 -1.04
CA THR A 470 2.93 -21.92 -1.44
C THR A 470 2.91 -22.11 -2.96
N THR A 471 2.31 -21.18 -3.68
CA THR A 471 2.17 -21.23 -5.15
C THR A 471 2.85 -20.06 -5.86
N GLY A 472 3.11 -18.96 -5.14
CA GLY A 472 3.59 -17.70 -5.71
C GLY A 472 2.51 -16.87 -6.39
N MET A 473 1.22 -17.19 -6.17
CA MET A 473 0.10 -16.42 -6.70
C MET A 473 -0.16 -15.17 -5.87
N VAL A 474 -0.39 -14.05 -6.55
CA VAL A 474 -0.63 -12.73 -5.95
C VAL A 474 -1.95 -12.18 -6.46
N TYR A 475 -2.85 -11.83 -5.54
CA TYR A 475 -4.20 -11.35 -5.81
C TYR A 475 -4.31 -9.86 -5.53
N VAL A 476 -4.75 -9.10 -6.52
CA VAL A 476 -4.70 -7.64 -6.53
C VAL A 476 -6.07 -7.06 -6.84
N ASN A 477 -6.54 -6.14 -6.03
CA ASN A 477 -7.65 -5.25 -6.40
C ASN A 477 -7.10 -4.04 -7.14
N ALA A 478 -7.40 -3.94 -8.43
CA ALA A 478 -6.92 -2.88 -9.32
C ALA A 478 -8.09 -2.02 -9.81
N LEU A 479 -7.93 -0.71 -9.73
CA LEU A 479 -8.96 0.29 -10.02
C LEU A 479 -8.61 1.12 -11.25
N ASP A 480 -9.54 1.24 -12.18
CA ASP A 480 -9.44 2.19 -13.29
C ASP A 480 -10.06 3.51 -12.82
N THR A 481 -9.39 4.22 -11.90
CA THR A 481 -9.83 5.56 -11.46
C THR A 481 -9.25 6.66 -12.34
N SER A 482 -9.88 7.83 -12.40
CA SER A 482 -9.39 8.99 -13.17
C SER A 482 -9.25 10.22 -12.29
N LEU A 483 -8.22 11.03 -12.55
CA LEU A 483 -8.11 12.40 -12.07
C LEU A 483 -7.95 13.31 -13.28
N VAL A 484 -8.72 14.39 -13.36
CA VAL A 484 -8.72 15.29 -14.52
C VAL A 484 -8.60 16.74 -14.11
N GLY A 485 -8.05 17.56 -15.01
CA GLY A 485 -7.78 18.97 -14.75
C GLY A 485 -6.57 19.47 -15.51
N TRP A 486 -5.99 20.58 -15.05
CA TRP A 486 -4.78 21.20 -15.60
C TRP A 486 -4.00 21.84 -14.47
N VAL A 487 -2.81 22.35 -14.76
CA VAL A 487 -2.02 23.15 -13.82
C VAL A 487 -2.13 24.63 -14.20
N GLU A 488 -2.38 25.48 -13.20
CA GLU A 488 -2.40 26.94 -13.34
C GLU A 488 -1.54 27.59 -12.26
N LYS A 489 -1.20 28.86 -12.45
CA LYS A 489 -0.44 29.62 -11.45
C LYS A 489 -1.31 29.88 -10.21
N VAL A 490 -0.76 29.63 -9.03
CA VAL A 490 -1.45 29.92 -7.78
C VAL A 490 -1.49 31.44 -7.55
N GLU A 491 -2.71 31.99 -7.57
CA GLU A 491 -3.04 33.33 -7.13
C GLU A 491 -3.73 33.33 -5.76
N GLY A 492 -3.32 34.26 -4.88
CA GLY A 492 -3.89 34.44 -3.54
C GLY A 492 -3.19 33.62 -2.46
N ASP A 493 -3.81 33.57 -1.28
CA ASP A 493 -3.28 32.89 -0.08
C ASP A 493 -4.11 31.63 0.29
N GLU A 494 -5.06 31.23 -0.57
CA GLU A 494 -5.90 30.05 -0.35
C GLU A 494 -5.30 28.81 -1.02
N PRO A 495 -5.31 27.65 -0.34
CA PRO A 495 -4.76 26.42 -0.90
C PRO A 495 -5.63 25.89 -2.04
N TYR A 496 -4.97 25.32 -3.05
CA TYR A 496 -5.58 24.68 -4.21
C TYR A 496 -5.62 23.17 -4.03
N SER A 497 -5.22 22.60 -2.90
CA SER A 497 -5.43 21.19 -2.57
C SER A 497 -6.00 21.06 -1.17
N PHE A 498 -6.85 20.05 -0.96
CA PHE A 498 -7.52 19.79 0.32
C PHE A 498 -6.55 19.34 1.43
N ASP A 499 -5.39 18.79 1.07
CA ASP A 499 -4.33 18.35 2.00
C ASP A 499 -3.18 19.37 2.12
N THR A 500 -3.37 20.57 1.56
CA THR A 500 -2.47 21.73 1.75
C THR A 500 -3.12 22.71 2.72
N LEU A 501 -2.42 23.09 3.79
CA LEU A 501 -2.92 24.10 4.74
C LEU A 501 -2.58 25.52 4.27
N ALA A 502 -3.54 26.44 4.42
CA ALA A 502 -3.39 27.88 4.14
C ALA A 502 -2.29 28.58 4.98
N GLY A 503 -1.84 27.94 6.07
CA GLY A 503 -0.80 28.49 6.96
C GLY A 503 0.64 28.23 6.51
N GLY A 504 0.85 27.35 5.51
CA GLY A 504 2.17 27.04 4.93
C GLY A 504 2.41 27.74 3.59
N PRO A 505 3.66 27.75 3.07
CA PRO A 505 3.91 28.27 1.73
C PRO A 505 3.12 27.46 0.70
N LEU A 506 2.39 28.13 -0.16
CA LEU A 506 1.70 27.52 -1.29
C LEU A 506 2.67 27.26 -2.44
N PRO A 507 2.42 26.24 -3.28
CA PRO A 507 3.21 26.04 -4.49
C PRO A 507 3.02 27.18 -5.48
N GLU A 508 3.97 27.35 -6.41
CA GLU A 508 3.87 28.38 -7.46
C GLU A 508 2.75 28.06 -8.46
N TYR A 509 2.55 26.78 -8.75
CA TYR A 509 1.51 26.25 -9.62
C TYR A 509 0.79 25.11 -8.91
N ASP A 510 -0.50 24.93 -9.19
CA ASP A 510 -1.27 23.82 -8.63
C ASP A 510 -2.43 23.44 -9.56
N ARG A 511 -3.06 22.31 -9.27
CA ARG A 511 -4.10 21.72 -10.10
C ARG A 511 -5.43 22.48 -9.96
N ALA A 512 -6.00 22.83 -11.10
CA ALA A 512 -7.35 23.33 -11.24
C ALA A 512 -8.16 22.46 -12.21
N SER A 513 -9.44 22.77 -12.33
CA SER A 513 -10.37 22.04 -13.20
C SER A 513 -11.51 22.95 -13.67
N VAL A 514 -12.37 22.41 -14.54
CA VAL A 514 -13.60 23.07 -14.99
C VAL A 514 -14.61 23.36 -13.88
N ASP A 515 -14.43 22.76 -12.71
CA ASP A 515 -15.27 22.96 -11.52
C ASP A 515 -14.60 23.85 -10.47
N GLY A 516 -13.41 24.39 -10.78
CA GLY A 516 -12.65 25.30 -9.92
C GLY A 516 -11.37 24.70 -9.37
N LYS A 517 -10.78 25.43 -8.42
CA LYS A 517 -9.48 25.17 -7.78
C LYS A 517 -9.61 24.10 -6.70
N GLY A 518 -8.82 23.04 -6.80
CA GLY A 518 -8.60 22.07 -5.75
C GLY A 518 -9.53 20.91 -5.43
N PRO A 519 -10.72 20.73 -6.03
CA PRO A 519 -11.42 19.47 -5.86
C PRO A 519 -10.72 18.37 -6.67
N PHE A 520 -10.51 17.19 -6.09
CA PHE A 520 -10.24 15.97 -6.87
C PHE A 520 -11.38 15.79 -7.87
N PHE A 521 -11.11 16.11 -9.11
CA PHE A 521 -12.11 16.08 -10.16
C PHE A 521 -11.89 14.82 -10.98
N THR A 522 -12.91 13.98 -11.06
CA THR A 522 -12.84 12.67 -11.74
C THR A 522 -13.70 12.73 -12.98
N PHE A 523 -13.38 11.97 -14.03
CA PHE A 523 -14.24 11.87 -15.21
C PHE A 523 -15.39 10.89 -14.95
N SER A 524 -16.37 11.34 -14.17
CA SER A 524 -17.56 10.59 -13.77
C SER A 524 -18.80 11.48 -13.78
N ALA A 525 -19.96 10.88 -14.06
CA ALA A 525 -21.24 11.58 -14.15
C ALA A 525 -22.33 10.80 -13.41
N PRO A 526 -23.39 11.47 -12.91
CA PRO A 526 -24.53 10.79 -12.29
C PRO A 526 -25.20 9.86 -13.30
N LEU A 527 -25.56 8.65 -12.88
CA LEU A 527 -26.29 7.69 -13.73
C LEU A 527 -27.61 8.26 -14.27
N SER A 528 -28.22 9.17 -13.50
CA SER A 528 -29.44 9.90 -13.84
C SER A 528 -29.22 11.00 -14.89
N GLY A 529 -27.99 11.48 -15.06
CA GLY A 529 -27.66 12.69 -15.82
C GLY A 529 -28.05 14.00 -15.11
N GLU A 530 -28.60 13.93 -13.89
CA GLU A 530 -29.14 15.09 -13.17
C GLU A 530 -28.21 15.60 -12.07
N TYR A 531 -28.21 16.93 -11.88
CA TYR A 531 -27.50 17.61 -10.81
C TYR A 531 -28.49 18.50 -10.02
N ASP A 532 -28.26 18.64 -8.71
CA ASP A 532 -29.06 19.51 -7.84
C ASP A 532 -28.74 21.01 -8.05
N ASP A 533 -29.46 21.90 -7.36
CA ASP A 533 -29.28 23.36 -7.47
C ASP A 533 -27.87 23.84 -7.05
N ASN A 534 -27.09 22.99 -6.36
CA ASN A 534 -25.70 23.25 -5.97
C ASN A 534 -24.68 22.58 -6.89
N GLY A 535 -25.13 21.98 -8.00
CA GLY A 535 -24.27 21.26 -8.94
C GLY A 535 -23.81 19.90 -8.44
N ARG A 536 -24.49 19.29 -7.46
CA ARG A 536 -24.14 17.95 -6.94
C ARG A 536 -24.87 16.86 -7.73
N PRO A 537 -24.22 15.74 -8.04
CA PRO A 537 -24.87 14.64 -8.76
C PRO A 537 -26.07 14.08 -8.00
N VAL A 538 -27.17 13.82 -8.70
CA VAL A 538 -28.37 13.18 -8.15
C VAL A 538 -28.26 11.66 -8.34
N GLY A 539 -27.99 10.95 -7.24
CA GLY A 539 -27.80 9.50 -7.24
C GLY A 539 -26.33 9.09 -7.42
N PRO A 540 -26.05 7.81 -7.74
CA PRO A 540 -24.68 7.33 -7.90
C PRO A 540 -24.04 7.89 -9.16
N SER A 541 -22.76 8.29 -9.05
CA SER A 541 -21.92 8.62 -10.19
C SER A 541 -21.15 7.40 -10.68
N LEU A 542 -21.07 7.23 -12.00
CA LEU A 542 -20.32 6.16 -12.66
C LEU A 542 -19.20 6.79 -13.51
N PRO A 543 -18.08 6.07 -13.73
CA PRO A 543 -17.02 6.55 -14.62
C PRO A 543 -17.50 6.70 -16.06
N CYS A 544 -16.96 7.71 -16.75
CA CYS A 544 -17.37 8.07 -18.11
C CYS A 544 -16.64 7.32 -19.23
N TYR A 545 -15.76 6.38 -18.91
CA TYR A 545 -15.08 5.48 -19.85
C TYR A 545 -15.66 4.07 -19.77
N LYS A 546 -15.46 3.26 -20.83
CA LYS A 546 -15.99 1.91 -20.91
C LYS A 546 -15.46 0.99 -19.80
N PRO A 547 -16.34 0.18 -19.18
CA PRO A 547 -16.00 -0.76 -18.13
C PRO A 547 -15.12 -1.92 -18.62
N PRO A 548 -14.55 -2.74 -17.71
CA PRO A 548 -14.71 -2.67 -16.26
C PRO A 548 -13.83 -1.61 -15.58
N TRP A 549 -14.32 -1.05 -14.47
CA TRP A 549 -13.70 0.05 -13.72
C TRP A 549 -12.91 -0.40 -12.48
N ALA A 550 -13.05 -1.66 -12.11
CA ALA A 550 -12.26 -2.31 -11.07
C ALA A 550 -12.17 -3.80 -11.41
N ARG A 551 -11.03 -4.41 -11.12
CA ARG A 551 -10.77 -5.84 -11.35
C ARG A 551 -10.12 -6.46 -10.13
N LEU A 552 -10.50 -7.70 -9.84
CA LEU A 552 -9.69 -8.62 -9.06
C LEU A 552 -8.80 -9.38 -10.05
N THR A 553 -7.49 -9.30 -9.86
CA THR A 553 -6.49 -9.84 -10.78
C THR A 553 -5.55 -10.77 -10.02
N ALA A 554 -5.28 -11.95 -10.58
CA ALA A 554 -4.26 -12.86 -10.08
C ALA A 554 -3.03 -12.83 -10.99
N VAL A 555 -1.87 -12.59 -10.40
CA VAL A 555 -0.56 -12.55 -11.06
C VAL A 555 0.32 -13.64 -10.45
N ASN A 556 1.00 -14.42 -11.29
CA ASN A 556 1.97 -15.40 -10.82
C ASN A 556 3.34 -14.72 -10.66
N ALA A 557 3.82 -14.56 -9.42
CA ALA A 557 5.10 -13.90 -9.15
C ALA A 557 6.32 -14.67 -9.70
N ASN A 558 6.20 -15.98 -9.96
CA ASN A 558 7.28 -16.78 -10.57
C ASN A 558 7.48 -16.49 -12.06
N THR A 559 6.45 -16.01 -12.75
CA THR A 559 6.48 -15.80 -14.20
C THR A 559 6.23 -14.35 -14.61
N GLY A 560 5.60 -13.56 -13.74
CA GLY A 560 5.09 -12.23 -14.05
C GLY A 560 3.76 -12.23 -14.82
N GLU A 561 3.24 -13.40 -15.20
CA GLU A 561 2.05 -13.50 -16.02
C GLU A 561 0.75 -13.33 -15.22
N ILE A 562 -0.25 -12.66 -15.81
CA ILE A 562 -1.61 -12.61 -15.28
C ILE A 562 -2.27 -13.97 -15.54
N ALA A 563 -2.66 -14.66 -14.46
CA ALA A 563 -3.37 -15.94 -14.55
C ALA A 563 -4.86 -15.73 -14.92
N TRP A 564 -5.50 -14.76 -14.26
CA TRP A 564 -6.88 -14.34 -14.54
C TRP A 564 -7.13 -12.92 -14.05
N ALA A 565 -8.14 -12.26 -14.60
CA ALA A 565 -8.64 -10.97 -14.15
C ALA A 565 -10.15 -10.89 -14.37
N VAL A 566 -10.91 -10.57 -13.33
CA VAL A 566 -12.39 -10.48 -13.37
C VAL A 566 -12.87 -9.13 -12.84
N PRO A 567 -13.98 -8.56 -13.36
CA PRO A 567 -14.51 -7.32 -12.80
C PRO A 567 -14.89 -7.49 -11.32
N LEU A 568 -14.55 -6.52 -10.47
CA LEU A 568 -14.82 -6.56 -9.04
C LEU A 568 -15.85 -5.51 -8.64
N GLY A 569 -17.06 -5.97 -8.33
CA GLY A 569 -18.15 -5.12 -7.86
C GLY A 569 -19.16 -4.75 -8.94
N GLN A 570 -20.29 -4.21 -8.49
CA GLN A 570 -21.47 -4.00 -9.32
C GLN A 570 -22.24 -2.71 -9.00
N TYR A 571 -23.18 -2.36 -9.89
CA TYR A 571 -24.13 -1.27 -9.71
C TYR A 571 -25.56 -1.83 -9.79
N ASP A 572 -26.27 -1.84 -8.66
CA ASP A 572 -27.61 -2.43 -8.56
C ASP A 572 -28.68 -1.63 -9.33
N GLU A 573 -28.39 -0.35 -9.59
CA GLU A 573 -29.19 0.57 -10.39
C GLU A 573 -29.23 0.20 -11.88
N LEU A 574 -28.28 -0.62 -12.36
CA LEU A 574 -28.26 -1.10 -13.74
C LEU A 574 -29.11 -2.38 -13.92
N PRO A 575 -29.56 -2.70 -15.14
CA PRO A 575 -30.23 -3.96 -15.43
C PRO A 575 -29.38 -5.17 -15.05
N GLU A 576 -30.00 -6.23 -14.53
CA GLU A 576 -29.34 -7.40 -13.93
C GLU A 576 -28.16 -7.97 -14.74
N GLY A 577 -28.34 -8.19 -16.05
CA GLY A 577 -27.28 -8.70 -16.94
C GLY A 577 -26.15 -7.73 -17.28
N ARG A 578 -26.14 -6.52 -16.69
CA ARG A 578 -25.18 -5.44 -16.97
C ARG A 578 -24.66 -4.76 -15.68
N ARG A 579 -24.80 -5.41 -14.52
CA ARG A 579 -24.41 -4.81 -13.22
C ARG A 579 -22.92 -4.92 -12.92
N VAL A 580 -22.29 -6.01 -13.35
CA VAL A 580 -20.91 -6.38 -12.98
C VAL A 580 -19.93 -5.62 -13.88
N LEU A 581 -19.71 -4.35 -13.54
CA LEU A 581 -18.86 -3.42 -14.29
C LEU A 581 -17.62 -2.98 -13.50
N GLY A 582 -17.44 -3.45 -12.27
CA GLY A 582 -16.36 -3.00 -11.38
C GLY A 582 -16.75 -1.75 -10.59
N ASN A 583 -16.73 -1.80 -9.26
CA ASN A 583 -17.14 -0.69 -8.39
C ASN A 583 -16.00 -0.37 -7.42
N ALA A 584 -15.38 0.80 -7.58
CA ALA A 584 -14.09 1.09 -6.98
C ALA A 584 -14.09 1.13 -5.44
N GLY A 585 -13.10 0.49 -4.82
CA GLY A 585 -12.82 0.57 -3.39
C GLY A 585 -11.33 0.32 -3.13
N SER A 586 -10.76 1.01 -2.14
CA SER A 586 -9.29 1.10 -1.96
C SER A 586 -8.66 -0.03 -1.13
N ALA A 587 -9.48 -0.89 -0.53
CA ALA A 587 -9.00 -2.03 0.26
C ALA A 587 -8.53 -3.20 -0.63
N GLY A 588 -7.94 -4.23 -0.02
CA GLY A 588 -7.35 -5.39 -0.67
C GLY A 588 -7.98 -6.72 -0.25
N PRO A 589 -7.58 -7.83 -0.88
CA PRO A 589 -8.07 -9.17 -0.56
C PRO A 589 -7.33 -9.80 0.62
N SER A 590 -7.82 -10.96 1.05
CA SER A 590 -7.06 -12.00 1.77
C SER A 590 -7.26 -13.35 1.09
N VAL A 591 -6.34 -14.30 1.32
CA VAL A 591 -6.36 -15.63 0.68
C VAL A 591 -6.24 -16.74 1.73
N THR A 592 -6.87 -17.88 1.48
CA THR A 592 -6.81 -19.04 2.39
C THR A 592 -6.34 -20.30 1.68
N ALA A 593 -5.76 -21.24 2.45
CA ALA A 593 -5.41 -22.59 2.01
C ALA A 593 -6.63 -23.41 1.55
N GLY A 594 -7.85 -22.97 1.89
CA GLY A 594 -9.09 -23.50 1.34
C GLY A 594 -9.29 -23.19 -0.15
N GLY A 595 -8.39 -22.43 -0.77
CA GLY A 595 -8.42 -22.10 -2.19
C GLY A 595 -9.32 -20.92 -2.53
N LEU A 596 -9.46 -19.98 -1.60
CA LEU A 596 -10.42 -18.88 -1.69
C LEU A 596 -9.72 -17.54 -1.52
N VAL A 597 -10.17 -16.56 -2.31
CA VAL A 597 -9.81 -15.15 -2.18
C VAL A 597 -11.03 -14.40 -1.65
N PHE A 598 -10.94 -13.85 -0.45
CA PHE A 598 -11.99 -13.04 0.16
C PHE A 598 -11.73 -11.56 -0.10
N ILE A 599 -12.78 -10.80 -0.44
CA ILE A 599 -12.67 -9.37 -0.70
C ILE A 599 -14.02 -8.64 -0.55
N GLY A 600 -13.98 -7.45 0.04
CA GLY A 600 -15.15 -6.55 0.12
C GLY A 600 -14.97 -5.20 -0.58
N ALA A 601 -13.74 -4.89 -1.03
CA ALA A 601 -13.20 -3.59 -1.45
C ALA A 601 -13.93 -2.90 -2.62
N THR A 602 -15.20 -2.58 -2.40
CA THR A 602 -16.17 -2.06 -3.37
C THR A 602 -17.20 -1.21 -2.64
N ASN A 603 -17.81 -0.24 -3.34
CA ASN A 603 -18.87 0.59 -2.73
C ASN A 603 -20.27 -0.01 -2.88
N ASP A 604 -20.40 -1.24 -3.37
CA ASP A 604 -21.69 -1.94 -3.52
C ASP A 604 -22.14 -2.70 -2.27
N ARG A 605 -21.41 -2.53 -1.16
CA ARG A 605 -21.73 -3.07 0.16
C ARG A 605 -21.82 -4.60 0.16
N ARG A 606 -20.96 -5.30 -0.58
CA ARG A 606 -20.91 -6.77 -0.56
C ARG A 606 -19.55 -7.29 -0.10
N PHE A 607 -19.59 -8.41 0.60
CA PHE A 607 -18.41 -9.23 0.91
C PHE A 607 -18.46 -10.50 0.06
N ARG A 608 -17.34 -10.88 -0.55
CA ARG A 608 -17.29 -11.92 -1.58
C ARG A 608 -16.18 -12.93 -1.32
N ALA A 609 -16.36 -14.13 -1.87
CA ALA A 609 -15.31 -15.13 -2.01
C ALA A 609 -15.20 -15.56 -3.48
N PHE A 610 -13.97 -15.62 -3.97
CA PHE A 610 -13.62 -16.08 -5.31
C PHE A 610 -12.78 -17.34 -5.22
N ASP A 611 -12.93 -18.22 -6.21
CA ASP A 611 -12.00 -19.32 -6.44
C ASP A 611 -10.62 -18.77 -6.79
N ALA A 612 -9.59 -19.21 -6.04
CA ALA A 612 -8.23 -18.70 -6.20
C ALA A 612 -7.59 -19.01 -7.56
N ASP A 613 -7.99 -20.12 -8.21
CA ASP A 613 -7.32 -20.59 -9.43
C ASP A 613 -7.98 -20.03 -10.70
N SER A 614 -9.28 -19.73 -10.66
CA SER A 614 -10.08 -19.34 -11.82
C SER A 614 -10.67 -17.93 -11.75
N GLY A 615 -10.77 -17.34 -10.55
CA GLY A 615 -11.46 -16.07 -10.34
C GLY A 615 -12.99 -16.17 -10.41
N GLU A 616 -13.57 -17.36 -10.36
CA GLU A 616 -15.03 -17.54 -10.28
C GLU A 616 -15.55 -17.05 -8.91
N GLN A 617 -16.58 -16.19 -8.90
CA GLN A 617 -17.24 -15.80 -7.65
C GLN A 617 -18.09 -16.96 -7.11
N LEU A 618 -17.72 -17.49 -5.95
CA LEU A 618 -18.37 -18.66 -5.34
C LEU A 618 -19.40 -18.29 -4.26
N TRP A 619 -19.24 -17.12 -3.66
CA TRP A 619 -20.10 -16.67 -2.56
C TRP A 619 -20.14 -15.14 -2.47
N GLU A 620 -21.27 -14.62 -2.00
CA GLU A 620 -21.41 -13.22 -1.60
C GLU A 620 -22.37 -13.04 -0.42
N ALA A 621 -22.18 -11.96 0.35
CA ALA A 621 -23.11 -11.47 1.34
C ALA A 621 -23.31 -9.96 1.22
N GLN A 622 -24.57 -9.52 1.32
CA GLN A 622 -24.93 -8.11 1.39
C GLN A 622 -24.67 -7.56 2.80
N LEU A 623 -23.99 -6.42 2.89
CA LEU A 623 -23.66 -5.71 4.11
C LEU A 623 -24.49 -4.44 4.27
N GLN A 624 -24.49 -3.89 5.48
CA GLN A 624 -25.17 -2.63 5.80
C GLN A 624 -24.36 -1.39 5.37
N GLY A 625 -23.04 -1.48 5.37
CA GLY A 625 -22.11 -0.41 5.01
C GLY A 625 -21.07 -0.84 3.98
N ASN A 626 -20.28 0.11 3.49
CA ASN A 626 -19.24 -0.15 2.50
C ASN A 626 -18.08 -0.92 3.14
N ALA A 627 -17.66 -2.01 2.51
CA ALA A 627 -16.57 -2.85 3.00
C ALA A 627 -15.22 -2.44 2.41
N ASN A 628 -14.81 -1.20 2.69
CA ASN A 628 -13.47 -0.70 2.35
C ASN A 628 -12.45 -1.02 3.47
N ALA A 629 -12.42 -2.26 3.92
CA ALA A 629 -11.41 -2.81 4.83
C ALA A 629 -10.91 -4.16 4.31
N ASN A 630 -9.67 -4.52 4.63
CA ASN A 630 -9.15 -5.84 4.25
C ASN A 630 -9.89 -6.91 5.07
N PRO A 631 -10.42 -7.97 4.45
CA PRO A 631 -11.01 -9.08 5.18
C PRO A 631 -9.94 -9.91 5.88
N PHE A 632 -10.34 -10.57 6.96
CA PHE A 632 -9.47 -11.40 7.79
C PHE A 632 -10.18 -12.69 8.16
N THR A 633 -9.41 -13.73 8.49
CA THR A 633 -9.95 -15.03 8.92
C THR A 633 -9.18 -15.51 10.14
N TYR A 634 -9.87 -16.19 11.04
CA TYR A 634 -9.30 -16.59 12.32
C TYR A 634 -10.03 -17.82 12.85
N ARG A 635 -9.46 -18.45 13.87
CA ARG A 635 -10.12 -19.51 14.64
C ARG A 635 -10.77 -18.89 15.88
N GLY A 636 -12.07 -19.10 16.04
CA GLY A 636 -12.82 -18.63 17.21
C GLY A 636 -12.44 -19.42 18.47
N SER A 637 -12.89 -18.91 19.63
CA SER A 637 -12.74 -19.59 20.93
C SER A 637 -13.46 -20.95 20.99
N ASP A 638 -14.41 -21.20 20.09
CA ASP A 638 -15.10 -22.49 19.89
C ASP A 638 -14.34 -23.45 18.96
N GLY A 639 -13.19 -23.03 18.43
CA GLY A 639 -12.34 -23.82 17.55
C GLY A 639 -12.74 -23.79 16.06
N ARG A 640 -13.81 -23.10 15.66
CA ARG A 640 -14.25 -23.02 14.26
C ARG A 640 -13.52 -21.92 13.49
N GLN A 641 -13.38 -22.08 12.18
CA GLN A 641 -12.92 -21.01 11.30
C GLN A 641 -14.04 -19.98 11.07
N TYR A 642 -13.66 -18.71 11.17
CA TYR A 642 -14.48 -17.56 10.85
C TYR A 642 -13.81 -16.72 9.77
N VAL A 643 -14.61 -16.07 8.93
CA VAL A 643 -14.16 -15.05 7.98
C VAL A 643 -14.93 -13.78 8.25
N ALA A 644 -14.24 -12.66 8.42
CA ALA A 644 -14.84 -11.41 8.89
C ALA A 644 -14.30 -10.19 8.15
N ILE A 645 -15.05 -9.10 8.24
CA ILE A 645 -14.72 -7.83 7.62
C ILE A 645 -15.30 -6.65 8.42
N ASN A 646 -14.59 -5.52 8.38
CA ASN A 646 -15.11 -4.24 8.83
C ASN A 646 -15.87 -3.54 7.69
N ALA A 647 -17.17 -3.33 7.89
CA ALA A 647 -18.08 -2.71 6.93
C ALA A 647 -18.36 -1.22 7.25
N GLY A 648 -17.34 -0.48 7.70
CA GLY A 648 -17.43 0.96 7.93
C GLY A 648 -18.40 1.32 9.07
N GLY A 649 -18.24 0.70 10.23
CA GLY A 649 -19.11 0.93 11.40
C GLY A 649 -19.72 -0.33 12.00
N GLN A 650 -19.43 -1.48 11.41
CA GLN A 650 -19.82 -2.78 11.93
C GLN A 650 -18.76 -3.82 11.56
N ILE A 651 -18.31 -4.61 12.53
CA ILE A 651 -17.61 -5.87 12.22
C ILE A 651 -18.67 -6.93 11.95
N VAL A 652 -18.55 -7.63 10.84
CA VAL A 652 -19.45 -8.74 10.47
C VAL A 652 -18.61 -9.99 10.30
N SER A 653 -19.02 -11.10 10.91
CA SER A 653 -18.32 -12.38 10.88
C SER A 653 -19.22 -13.49 10.34
N PHE A 654 -18.64 -14.37 9.54
CA PHE A 654 -19.29 -15.48 8.84
C PHE A 654 -18.60 -16.80 9.17
N ALA A 655 -19.37 -17.88 9.29
CA ALA A 655 -18.87 -19.23 9.53
C ALA A 655 -19.83 -20.27 8.92
N LEU A 656 -19.35 -21.51 8.79
CA LEU A 656 -20.20 -22.65 8.42
C LEU A 656 -21.08 -23.05 9.60
N GLU A 657 -22.37 -23.32 9.38
CA GLU A 657 -23.25 -23.87 10.43
C GLU A 657 -22.77 -25.27 10.89
N GLN A 658 -23.05 -25.62 12.15
CA GLN A 658 -22.69 -26.92 12.73
C GLN A 658 -23.65 -28.05 12.29
#